data_AF-A0A2P5WD08-F1
#
_entry.id   AF-A0A2P5WD08-F1
#
_cell.length_a   1.000
_cell.length_b   1.000
_cell.length_c   1.000
_cell.angle_alpha   90.00
_cell.angle_beta   90.00
_cell.angle_gamma   90.00
#
_symmetry.space_group_name_H-M   'P 1'
#
loop_
_entity.id
_entity.type
_entity.pdbx_description
1 polymer ?
#
loop_
_entity_poly.entity_id
_entity_poly.type
_entity_poly.pdbx_seq_one_letter_code
_entity_poly.pdbx_strand_id
1 'polypeptide(L)'
;MQLLKNDHVIMFHRTDFGPSNLSLPNGKCLNDPTDTVLQVICTAHSVEYDVFANKFLALTVQTDVWCSSGAIMPDGGRGQFNYEFIPKNIVANKTNLPFLSETSDKGIENNLYPFVFLNIDGNLFIFANNRAILFDYVNNIVVKKYPMIFGGEPQSYPSTGSAVLLPLKNLKAAAIEAEVLVCGGASKGSYLQSLKGIFMAALDTCARIKIIDLNPEWVMETMPLARVMGDMILLPNGNVLLINGASSGTAGWEQGQDPVLSLVLYRPDNNIRSRFEVQNPTIIPRMYHSTAALLCDGRVLVGGSNPHAFYNFIGVPFLTELSLEAFLSAYLDAKFANLRPTIITPKSMSGIRYHKKYMIQVAINSNKVDESSMSVTMFAPAFNTHSFSMNQRLLILGNDKVTEVGNSMYNVEATTPRSGNVAPSGFYLLFVVHQGIPSQAGQKHKHLEFTLVAVSELSSPSVPPPSTPVIARFSADSGVAELRFRQDSGFIDGFNVNLGTAQLFKLGPLKSLCISGSSDSNKEKSFARGVTVLFRNEEESRDFHSAFEQWQNEDVTQGMHLPNGAISDVKSKFDNKIEPSSAKMYFHYYGQLLHQQNMLQDYVRTGTYYAAVIENRADFTGRVVVDVGAGSGILSLFAAQVIKGKVEEVKLPEKADILISEPMGTLLVNERMLESYIIARDRFLVPKGKMFPSVGRIHMAPFSDEYLFVEIANKTLFWQQQNYYGVDLTALHGSAFQGYFSQPVVDAFDPRLLVSPPMSHVIDFNEAKEEDLYEIDIPLKFVASVGTRVHGLACWFDVLFNGSTVQRWLTTAPGAPTTHWYQIRCVLSQPIYVMTGQEITGQLHMVAHNAQSYTINLTLSAKMWGPGAEQGGIIQSSSCKLHLKEPYYRMSQPQPYTTAQDQQPLQLLQPQDIPIHTDDLEEPKLLQQPLENSGALLQ
;
A
#
# COMPACT_ATOMS: atom_id res chain seq x y z
N MET A 1 2.89 18.50 -5.03
CA MET A 1 3.11 18.62 -3.56
C MET A 1 1.89 18.08 -2.82
N GLN A 2 2.04 17.41 -1.68
CA GLN A 2 0.93 16.93 -0.84
C GLN A 2 1.28 16.95 0.66
N LEU A 3 0.36 17.47 1.48
CA LEU A 3 0.44 17.40 2.96
C LEU A 3 -0.02 16.02 3.46
N LEU A 4 0.74 15.47 4.41
CA LEU A 4 0.45 14.20 5.08
C LEU A 4 -0.19 14.40 6.48
N LYS A 5 -0.64 13.29 7.07
CA LYS A 5 -1.28 13.24 8.40
C LYS A 5 -0.38 13.58 9.60
N ASN A 6 0.94 13.65 9.38
CA ASN A 6 1.97 13.93 10.38
C ASN A 6 2.58 15.33 10.18
N ASP A 7 1.89 16.23 9.50
CA ASP A 7 2.33 17.60 9.18
C ASP A 7 3.61 17.66 8.33
N HIS A 8 3.99 16.55 7.71
CA HIS A 8 5.05 16.51 6.71
C HIS A 8 4.46 16.74 5.31
N VAL A 9 5.25 17.33 4.43
CA VAL A 9 4.86 17.59 3.04
C VAL A 9 5.74 16.76 2.12
N ILE A 10 5.14 15.88 1.32
CA ILE A 10 5.86 15.18 0.25
C ILE A 10 5.85 16.04 -1.02
N MET A 11 7.03 16.18 -1.61
CA MET A 11 7.25 16.84 -2.88
C MET A 11 7.97 15.89 -3.82
N PHE A 12 7.40 15.73 -5.01
CA PHE A 12 8.00 14.96 -6.09
C PHE A 12 8.57 15.91 -7.13
N HIS A 13 9.72 15.54 -7.66
CA HIS A 13 10.41 16.22 -8.73
C HIS A 13 10.95 15.17 -9.71
N ARG A 14 11.17 15.56 -10.97
CA ARG A 14 11.65 14.66 -12.01
C ARG A 14 13.15 14.43 -11.89
N THR A 15 13.60 13.24 -12.29
CA THR A 15 15.03 12.86 -12.24
C THR A 15 15.84 13.42 -13.40
N ASP A 16 15.20 13.61 -14.55
CA ASP A 16 15.83 14.02 -15.81
C ASP A 16 16.06 15.54 -15.95
N PHE A 17 16.03 16.29 -14.84
CA PHE A 17 16.24 17.75 -14.81
C PHE A 17 17.71 18.16 -14.63
N GLY A 18 18.56 17.19 -14.33
CA GLY A 18 19.94 17.38 -13.88
C GLY A 18 20.07 17.31 -12.36
N PRO A 19 21.30 17.24 -11.82
CA PRO A 19 21.52 16.87 -10.42
C PRO A 19 20.95 17.90 -9.45
N SER A 20 20.27 17.43 -8.39
CA SER A 20 19.83 18.30 -7.30
C SER A 20 20.94 18.53 -6.28
N ASN A 21 20.81 19.55 -5.43
CA ASN A 21 21.77 19.83 -4.37
C ASN A 21 21.60 18.91 -3.13
N LEU A 22 20.66 17.96 -3.19
CA LEU A 22 20.38 17.01 -2.12
C LEU A 22 20.85 15.63 -2.57
N SER A 23 21.76 15.00 -1.82
CA SER A 23 22.22 13.64 -2.15
C SER A 23 21.22 12.57 -1.68
N LEU A 24 21.15 11.45 -2.38
CA LEU A 24 20.40 10.30 -1.89
C LEU A 24 21.05 9.76 -0.60
N PRO A 25 20.24 9.24 0.35
CA PRO A 25 20.77 8.73 1.61
C PRO A 25 21.82 7.64 1.39
N ASN A 26 22.89 7.67 2.20
CA ASN A 26 23.97 6.66 2.21
C ASN A 26 24.78 6.55 0.91
N GLY A 27 24.81 7.59 0.06
CA GLY A 27 25.59 7.58 -1.19
C GLY A 27 25.11 6.57 -2.23
N LYS A 28 23.89 6.04 -2.07
CA LYS A 28 23.29 5.10 -3.02
C LYS A 28 22.84 5.85 -4.26
N CYS A 29 23.49 5.61 -5.40
CA CYS A 29 23.04 6.08 -6.69
C CYS A 29 22.15 5.04 -7.37
N LEU A 30 21.12 5.49 -8.08
CA LEU A 30 20.31 4.64 -8.95
C LEU A 30 20.93 4.65 -10.35
N ASN A 31 21.04 3.48 -10.98
CA ASN A 31 21.45 3.38 -12.38
C ASN A 31 20.18 3.22 -13.22
N ASP A 32 19.82 4.26 -13.97
CA ASP A 32 18.70 4.28 -14.88
C ASP A 32 19.22 4.54 -16.31
N PRO A 33 19.43 3.50 -17.12
CA PRO A 33 19.95 3.67 -18.48
C PRO A 33 18.93 4.37 -19.41
N THR A 34 17.69 4.56 -18.98
CA THR A 34 16.63 5.24 -19.73
C THR A 34 16.51 6.73 -19.41
N ASP A 35 17.14 7.21 -18.34
CA ASP A 35 17.21 8.63 -18.03
C ASP A 35 18.10 9.34 -19.04
N THR A 36 17.54 10.34 -19.72
CA THR A 36 18.19 11.05 -20.83
C THR A 36 19.24 12.06 -20.38
N VAL A 37 19.32 12.36 -19.07
CA VAL A 37 20.18 13.40 -18.50
C VAL A 37 21.15 12.83 -17.47
N LEU A 38 20.70 11.93 -16.59
CA LEU A 38 21.53 11.31 -15.55
C LEU A 38 21.35 9.78 -15.55
N GLN A 39 22.19 9.08 -16.31
CA GLN A 39 22.18 7.61 -16.29
C GLN A 39 22.51 7.02 -14.91
N VAL A 40 23.25 7.78 -14.08
CA VAL A 40 23.53 7.45 -12.68
C VAL A 40 23.01 8.60 -11.80
N ILE A 41 21.87 8.38 -11.15
CA ILE A 41 21.17 9.36 -10.33
C ILE A 41 21.65 9.21 -8.88
N CYS A 42 22.55 10.08 -8.45
CA CYS A 42 23.06 10.12 -7.07
C CYS A 42 22.34 11.17 -6.18
N THR A 43 21.50 11.99 -6.78
CA THR A 43 20.82 13.13 -6.14
C THR A 43 19.35 12.82 -5.94
N ALA A 44 18.76 13.37 -4.88
CA ALA A 44 17.36 13.18 -4.55
C ALA A 44 16.48 14.12 -5.37
N HIS A 45 15.49 13.54 -6.03
CA HIS A 45 14.46 14.27 -6.79
C HIS A 45 13.10 14.16 -6.12
N SER A 46 13.04 13.77 -4.86
CA SER A 46 11.83 13.82 -4.05
C SER A 46 12.23 14.02 -2.61
N VAL A 47 11.42 14.76 -1.87
CA VAL A 47 11.69 15.09 -0.48
C VAL A 47 10.43 14.97 0.36
N GLU A 48 10.63 14.57 1.60
CA GLU A 48 9.67 14.78 2.68
C GLU A 48 10.15 15.99 3.48
N TYR A 49 9.31 17.01 3.61
CA TYR A 49 9.59 18.23 4.34
C TYR A 49 8.85 18.24 5.67
N ASP A 50 9.58 18.20 6.77
CA ASP A 50 9.06 18.43 8.12
C ASP A 50 8.89 19.94 8.32
N VAL A 51 7.63 20.39 8.32
CA VAL A 51 7.25 21.80 8.41
C VAL A 51 7.64 22.41 9.76
N PHE A 52 7.64 21.62 10.84
CA PHE A 52 7.93 22.11 12.19
C PHE A 52 9.42 22.18 12.46
N ALA A 53 10.16 21.15 12.09
CA ALA A 53 11.62 21.14 12.23
C ALA A 53 12.31 21.98 11.15
N ASN A 54 11.59 22.34 10.09
CA ASN A 54 12.11 22.98 8.89
C ASN A 54 13.27 22.17 8.29
N LYS A 55 13.07 20.85 8.17
CA LYS A 55 14.07 19.89 7.69
C LYS A 55 13.55 19.10 6.50
N PHE A 56 14.47 18.73 5.61
CA PHE A 56 14.18 17.87 4.46
C PHE A 56 14.78 16.50 4.67
N LEU A 57 14.00 15.47 4.35
CA LEU A 57 14.45 14.10 4.20
C LEU A 57 14.45 13.75 2.71
N ALA A 58 15.60 13.33 2.20
CA ALA A 58 15.75 12.87 0.82
C ALA A 58 15.00 11.55 0.61
N LEU A 59 14.13 11.49 -0.39
CA LEU A 59 13.39 10.29 -0.77
C LEU A 59 13.95 9.69 -2.06
N THR A 60 14.04 8.37 -2.11
CA THR A 60 14.38 7.62 -3.32
C THR A 60 13.11 7.25 -4.06
N VAL A 61 12.97 7.66 -5.31
CA VAL A 61 11.89 7.20 -6.20
C VAL A 61 12.43 6.13 -7.14
N GLN A 62 11.67 5.06 -7.37
CA GLN A 62 12.11 3.92 -8.18
C GLN A 62 11.91 4.12 -9.69
N THR A 63 11.11 5.12 -10.09
CA THR A 63 10.77 5.46 -11.47
C THR A 63 10.62 6.98 -11.58
N ASP A 64 10.79 7.55 -12.77
CA ASP A 64 10.45 8.96 -12.98
C ASP A 64 8.95 9.20 -12.74
N VAL A 65 8.63 10.27 -12.03
CA VAL A 65 7.27 10.67 -11.64
C VAL A 65 6.58 11.52 -12.72
N TRP A 66 7.07 11.42 -13.97
CA TRP A 66 6.61 12.18 -15.12
C TRP A 66 5.09 12.21 -15.24
N CYS A 67 4.44 13.38 -15.08
CA CYS A 67 2.97 13.57 -15.11
C CYS A 67 2.20 13.11 -13.86
N SER A 68 2.79 13.13 -12.66
CA SER A 68 2.12 12.59 -11.46
C SER A 68 0.85 13.36 -11.09
N SER A 69 -0.28 12.68 -11.27
CA SER A 69 -1.57 12.93 -10.64
C SER A 69 -1.94 11.73 -9.78
N GLY A 70 -0.98 11.25 -8.98
CA GLY A 70 -1.10 10.04 -8.18
C GLY A 70 -0.98 8.75 -9.01
N ALA A 71 0.21 8.13 -8.99
CA ALA A 71 0.58 6.84 -9.59
C ALA A 71 0.46 6.74 -11.12
N ILE A 72 1.58 6.40 -11.77
CA ILE A 72 1.72 6.30 -13.23
C ILE A 72 2.28 4.93 -13.54
N MET A 73 1.55 4.20 -14.37
CA MET A 73 2.10 3.08 -15.12
C MET A 73 2.55 3.59 -16.51
N PRO A 74 3.50 2.92 -17.18
CA PRO A 74 3.98 3.32 -18.50
C PRO A 74 2.92 3.32 -19.63
N ASP A 75 1.71 2.83 -19.37
CA ASP A 75 0.64 2.66 -20.36
C ASP A 75 -0.40 3.80 -20.42
N GLY A 76 -0.22 4.85 -19.59
CA GLY A 76 -0.94 6.13 -19.68
C GLY A 76 -0.11 7.16 -20.45
N GLY A 77 -0.69 7.82 -21.45
CA GLY A 77 0.05 8.72 -22.34
C GLY A 77 -0.79 9.85 -22.93
N ARG A 78 -0.12 10.76 -23.65
CA ARG A 78 -0.80 11.81 -24.44
C ARG A 78 -1.67 11.18 -25.53
N GLY A 79 -2.82 11.80 -25.83
CA GLY A 79 -3.75 11.30 -26.85
C GLY A 79 -4.54 10.04 -26.44
N GLN A 80 -4.63 9.76 -25.14
CA GLN A 80 -5.46 8.68 -24.59
C GLN A 80 -6.83 9.25 -24.17
N PHE A 81 -7.90 8.77 -24.80
CA PHE A 81 -9.28 9.23 -24.55
C PHE A 81 -10.07 8.22 -23.70
N ASN A 82 -9.46 7.76 -22.60
CA ASN A 82 -10.00 6.75 -21.71
C ASN A 82 -9.75 7.11 -20.24
N TYR A 83 -10.37 6.36 -19.33
CA TYR A 83 -10.09 6.39 -17.89
C TYR A 83 -9.95 4.97 -17.34
N GLU A 84 -9.26 4.85 -16.20
CA GLU A 84 -9.05 3.61 -15.47
C GLU A 84 -9.09 3.84 -13.95
N PHE A 85 -9.38 2.80 -13.18
CA PHE A 85 -9.30 2.80 -11.72
C PHE A 85 -8.07 2.02 -11.26
N ILE A 86 -7.36 2.55 -10.27
CA ILE A 86 -6.16 1.94 -9.69
C ILE A 86 -6.42 1.63 -8.20
N PRO A 87 -6.18 0.38 -7.72
CA PRO A 87 -5.69 -0.79 -8.45
C PRO A 87 -6.73 -1.40 -9.41
N LYS A 88 -6.25 -2.01 -10.51
CA LYS A 88 -7.07 -2.59 -11.59
C LYS A 88 -7.93 -3.75 -11.05
N ASN A 89 -9.24 -3.56 -10.87
CA ASN A 89 -10.17 -4.59 -10.40
C ASN A 89 -11.28 -4.90 -11.42
N ILE A 90 -11.29 -6.18 -11.85
CA ILE A 90 -12.39 -7.08 -12.25
C ILE A 90 -13.22 -6.84 -13.55
N VAL A 91 -13.43 -5.65 -14.11
CA VAL A 91 -14.10 -5.54 -15.44
C VAL A 91 -13.56 -4.34 -16.24
N ALA A 92 -13.08 -4.60 -17.47
CA ALA A 92 -12.51 -3.66 -18.44
C ALA A 92 -11.57 -2.58 -17.85
N ASN A 93 -10.27 -2.90 -17.78
CA ASN A 93 -9.22 -2.05 -17.19
C ASN A 93 -9.04 -0.68 -17.85
N LYS A 94 -9.62 -0.42 -19.03
CA LYS A 94 -9.60 0.88 -19.72
C LYS A 94 -10.98 1.12 -20.31
N THR A 95 -11.65 2.17 -19.86
CA THR A 95 -12.98 2.53 -20.35
C THR A 95 -12.88 3.78 -21.20
N ASN A 96 -13.40 3.72 -22.43
CA ASN A 96 -13.40 4.88 -23.33
C ASN A 96 -14.24 6.01 -22.75
N LEU A 97 -13.71 7.23 -22.83
CA LEU A 97 -14.41 8.46 -22.47
C LEU A 97 -14.42 9.39 -23.68
N PRO A 98 -15.39 9.24 -24.61
CA PRO A 98 -15.47 10.01 -25.85
C PRO A 98 -15.40 11.52 -25.64
N PHE A 99 -15.87 12.02 -24.49
CA PHE A 99 -15.78 13.42 -24.10
C PHE A 99 -14.36 14.02 -24.22
N LEU A 100 -13.32 13.24 -23.91
CA LEU A 100 -11.93 13.71 -24.05
C LEU A 100 -11.54 13.84 -25.53
N SER A 101 -12.08 13.01 -26.42
CA SER A 101 -11.86 13.18 -27.86
C SER A 101 -12.68 14.35 -28.43
N GLU A 102 -13.92 14.54 -27.97
CA GLU A 102 -14.80 15.64 -28.39
C GLU A 102 -14.29 17.02 -27.99
N THR A 103 -13.42 17.11 -26.98
CA THR A 103 -12.84 18.34 -26.45
C THR A 103 -11.41 18.57 -26.92
N SER A 104 -10.85 17.68 -27.74
CA SER A 104 -9.51 17.79 -28.31
C SER A 104 -9.60 18.45 -29.69
N ASP A 105 -8.95 19.61 -29.87
CA ASP A 105 -8.87 20.25 -31.18
C ASP A 105 -7.77 19.61 -32.05
N LYS A 106 -8.10 19.24 -33.28
CA LYS A 106 -7.14 18.58 -34.18
C LYS A 106 -5.90 19.44 -34.41
N GLY A 107 -4.73 18.90 -34.06
CA GLY A 107 -3.43 19.57 -34.26
C GLY A 107 -3.09 20.63 -33.20
N ILE A 108 -3.89 20.75 -32.13
CA ILE A 108 -3.67 21.68 -31.03
C ILE A 108 -3.79 20.90 -29.71
N GLU A 109 -2.75 20.92 -28.88
CA GLU A 109 -2.84 20.39 -27.51
C GLU A 109 -3.62 21.41 -26.66
N ASN A 110 -4.75 21.02 -26.04
CA ASN A 110 -5.58 21.94 -25.24
C ASN A 110 -6.55 21.28 -24.23
N ASN A 111 -6.42 19.98 -23.98
CA ASN A 111 -7.34 19.25 -23.12
C ASN A 111 -6.67 18.19 -22.23
N LEU A 112 -5.35 18.31 -22.01
CA LEU A 112 -4.63 17.47 -21.05
C LEU A 112 -4.96 17.92 -19.62
N TYR A 113 -4.86 16.98 -18.67
CA TYR A 113 -5.19 17.20 -17.24
C TYR A 113 -6.59 17.81 -17.05
N PRO A 114 -7.66 17.10 -17.43
CA PRO A 114 -9.02 17.58 -17.20
C PRO A 114 -9.26 17.83 -15.70
N PHE A 115 -10.05 18.85 -15.38
CA PHE A 115 -10.41 19.15 -13.99
C PHE A 115 -11.54 18.21 -13.56
N VAL A 116 -11.25 17.37 -12.57
CA VAL A 116 -12.18 16.35 -12.08
C VAL A 116 -12.52 16.61 -10.62
N PHE A 117 -13.82 16.73 -10.33
CA PHE A 117 -14.34 16.83 -8.97
C PHE A 117 -15.42 15.78 -8.72
N LEU A 118 -15.33 15.06 -7.60
CA LEU A 118 -16.44 14.25 -7.12
C LEU A 118 -17.58 15.17 -6.67
N ASN A 119 -18.77 15.01 -7.22
CA ASN A 119 -19.96 15.76 -6.83
C ASN A 119 -20.64 15.11 -5.61
N ILE A 120 -21.51 15.88 -4.94
CA ILE A 120 -22.23 15.46 -3.73
C ILE A 120 -23.20 14.28 -3.95
N ASP A 121 -23.60 14.02 -5.19
CA ASP A 121 -24.44 12.88 -5.59
C ASP A 121 -23.61 11.61 -5.90
N GLY A 122 -22.29 11.72 -5.91
CA GLY A 122 -21.36 10.64 -6.23
C GLY A 122 -20.89 10.62 -7.68
N ASN A 123 -21.44 11.46 -8.57
CA ASN A 123 -21.01 11.57 -9.96
C ASN A 123 -19.74 12.44 -10.08
N LEU A 124 -18.99 12.31 -11.18
CA LEU A 124 -17.81 13.14 -11.45
C LEU A 124 -18.18 14.34 -12.31
N PHE A 125 -17.91 15.55 -11.84
CA PHE A 125 -17.83 16.73 -12.70
C PHE A 125 -16.47 16.71 -13.41
N ILE A 126 -16.48 16.64 -14.74
CA ILE A 126 -15.27 16.61 -15.57
C ILE A 126 -15.30 17.81 -16.51
N PHE A 127 -14.32 18.70 -16.40
CA PHE A 127 -14.11 19.83 -17.31
C PHE A 127 -12.84 19.58 -18.14
N ALA A 128 -12.95 19.73 -19.46
CA ALA A 128 -11.82 19.59 -20.39
C ALA A 128 -11.93 20.63 -21.50
N ASN A 129 -10.80 21.30 -21.79
CA ASN A 129 -10.69 22.40 -22.74
C ASN A 129 -11.59 23.58 -22.34
N ASN A 130 -12.85 23.58 -22.79
CA ASN A 130 -13.82 24.65 -22.59
C ASN A 130 -15.26 24.13 -22.30
N ARG A 131 -15.40 22.80 -22.09
CA ARG A 131 -16.68 22.11 -21.87
C ARG A 131 -16.62 21.29 -20.60
N ALA A 132 -17.79 20.97 -20.05
CA ALA A 132 -17.92 20.07 -18.91
C ALA A 132 -19.05 19.06 -19.05
N ILE A 133 -18.93 17.95 -18.31
CA ILE A 133 -19.95 16.92 -18.14
C ILE A 133 -20.09 16.53 -16.66
N LEU A 134 -21.26 16.01 -16.31
CA LEU A 134 -21.48 15.23 -15.11
C LEU A 134 -21.53 13.76 -15.52
N PHE A 135 -20.63 12.96 -14.97
CA PHE A 135 -20.36 11.60 -15.42
C PHE A 135 -20.61 10.59 -14.29
N ASP A 136 -21.53 9.68 -14.53
CA ASP A 136 -21.73 8.50 -13.72
C ASP A 136 -20.72 7.44 -14.17
N TYR A 137 -19.62 7.37 -13.44
CA TYR A 137 -18.54 6.44 -13.73
C TYR A 137 -18.87 4.99 -13.36
N VAL A 138 -19.91 4.75 -12.56
CA VAL A 138 -20.34 3.40 -12.18
C VAL A 138 -21.08 2.76 -13.34
N ASN A 139 -21.97 3.52 -13.98
CA ASN A 139 -22.76 3.05 -15.13
C ASN A 139 -22.15 3.45 -16.49
N ASN A 140 -21.04 4.19 -16.49
CA ASN A 140 -20.37 4.72 -17.68
C ASN A 140 -21.30 5.61 -18.54
N ILE A 141 -22.05 6.51 -17.90
CA ILE A 141 -23.07 7.36 -18.55
C ILE A 141 -22.79 8.84 -18.28
N VAL A 142 -22.90 9.68 -19.32
CA VAL A 142 -22.96 11.14 -19.16
C VAL A 142 -24.35 11.53 -18.69
N VAL A 143 -24.48 11.87 -17.41
CA VAL A 143 -25.74 12.27 -16.77
C VAL A 143 -26.19 13.65 -17.22
N LYS A 144 -25.25 14.58 -17.40
CA LYS A 144 -25.52 15.96 -17.80
C LYS A 144 -24.37 16.51 -18.64
N LYS A 145 -24.70 17.27 -19.69
CA LYS A 145 -23.74 18.11 -20.42
C LYS A 145 -23.98 19.57 -20.01
N TYR A 146 -22.93 20.28 -19.66
CA TYR A 146 -23.01 21.70 -19.31
C TYR A 146 -22.82 22.58 -20.56
N PRO A 147 -23.34 23.82 -20.57
CA PRO A 147 -23.02 24.76 -21.64
C PRO A 147 -21.50 24.96 -21.75
N MET A 148 -21.03 25.29 -22.95
CA MET A 148 -19.64 25.70 -23.15
C MET A 148 -19.39 27.00 -22.36
N ILE A 149 -18.20 27.16 -21.79
CA ILE A 149 -17.81 28.42 -21.14
C ILE A 149 -17.90 29.56 -22.17
N PHE A 150 -18.42 30.71 -21.75
CA PHE A 150 -18.57 31.85 -22.64
C PHE A 150 -17.20 32.31 -23.19
N GLY A 151 -17.12 32.59 -24.49
CA GLY A 151 -15.86 32.87 -25.20
C GLY A 151 -15.20 31.63 -25.82
N GLY A 152 -15.49 30.42 -25.31
CA GLY A 152 -14.98 29.17 -25.90
C GLY A 152 -13.46 28.98 -25.78
N GLU A 153 -12.81 29.74 -24.88
CA GLU A 153 -11.36 29.70 -24.72
C GLU A 153 -10.89 28.46 -23.94
N PRO A 154 -9.74 27.85 -24.31
CA PRO A 154 -9.19 26.71 -23.58
C PRO A 154 -8.67 27.07 -22.17
N GLN A 155 -9.01 26.25 -21.18
CA GLN A 155 -8.55 26.38 -19.79
C GLN A 155 -7.79 25.14 -19.26
N SER A 156 -7.81 24.03 -20.00
CA SER A 156 -7.00 22.85 -19.66
C SER A 156 -5.59 22.96 -20.24
N TYR A 157 -4.65 22.16 -19.73
CA TYR A 157 -3.27 22.17 -20.20
C TYR A 157 -3.18 21.88 -21.71
N PRO A 158 -2.32 22.60 -22.46
CA PRO A 158 -1.37 23.65 -22.04
C PRO A 158 -1.93 25.06 -21.82
N SER A 159 -3.19 25.38 -22.12
CA SER A 159 -3.77 26.70 -21.79
C SER A 159 -4.33 26.73 -20.35
N THR A 160 -3.50 26.30 -19.39
CA THR A 160 -3.77 26.02 -17.97
C THR A 160 -4.35 27.20 -17.18
N GLY A 161 -5.67 27.32 -17.21
CA GLY A 161 -6.40 27.87 -16.08
C GLY A 161 -6.30 26.92 -14.88
N SER A 162 -7.12 27.21 -13.88
CA SER A 162 -7.27 26.36 -12.69
C SER A 162 -8.73 26.27 -12.32
N ALA A 163 -9.06 25.30 -11.49
CA ALA A 163 -10.41 25.11 -11.01
C ALA A 163 -10.44 24.70 -9.55
N VAL A 164 -11.54 25.04 -8.89
CA VAL A 164 -11.82 24.62 -7.52
C VAL A 164 -13.31 24.31 -7.35
N LEU A 165 -13.61 23.25 -6.60
CA LEU A 165 -14.94 23.06 -6.02
C LEU A 165 -15.06 24.01 -4.82
N LEU A 166 -15.96 24.99 -4.92
CA LEU A 166 -16.18 25.97 -3.86
C LEU A 166 -16.64 25.27 -2.57
N PRO A 167 -16.42 25.89 -1.38
CA PRO A 167 -16.72 25.26 -0.11
C PRO A 167 -18.15 24.73 -0.04
N LEU A 168 -18.31 23.47 0.38
CA LEU A 168 -19.64 22.90 0.58
C LEU A 168 -20.19 23.38 1.92
N LYS A 169 -21.34 24.02 1.88
CA LYS A 169 -22.02 24.64 3.03
C LYS A 169 -23.40 24.03 3.21
N ASN A 170 -24.06 24.38 4.32
CA ASN A 170 -25.43 23.94 4.60
C ASN A 170 -25.60 22.41 4.49
N LEU A 171 -24.63 21.66 5.01
CA LEU A 171 -24.52 20.20 4.80
C LEU A 171 -25.68 19.38 5.39
N LYS A 172 -26.56 20.03 6.16
CA LYS A 172 -27.80 19.48 6.72
C LYS A 172 -29.02 19.67 5.81
N ALA A 173 -28.94 20.55 4.82
CA ALA A 173 -30.04 20.80 3.89
C ALA A 173 -30.34 19.54 3.07
N ALA A 174 -31.60 19.41 2.63
CA ALA A 174 -32.01 18.30 1.76
C ALA A 174 -31.19 18.29 0.46
N ALA A 175 -31.04 19.47 -0.15
CA ALA A 175 -30.16 19.74 -1.29
C ALA A 175 -28.98 20.61 -0.83
N ILE A 176 -27.76 20.11 -1.04
CA ILE A 176 -26.52 20.83 -0.77
C ILE A 176 -26.13 21.54 -2.06
N GLU A 177 -25.81 22.82 -2.01
CA GLU A 177 -25.32 23.53 -3.19
C GLU A 177 -23.85 23.15 -3.46
N ALA A 178 -23.53 22.86 -4.71
CA ALA A 178 -22.18 22.59 -5.16
C ALA A 178 -21.87 23.48 -6.38
N GLU A 179 -20.74 24.17 -6.31
CA GLU A 179 -20.34 25.15 -7.32
C GLU A 179 -18.88 24.95 -7.70
N VAL A 180 -18.59 25.05 -8.99
CA VAL A 180 -17.23 24.99 -9.52
C VAL A 180 -16.87 26.37 -10.06
N LEU A 181 -15.68 26.84 -9.70
CA LEU A 181 -15.06 28.05 -10.23
C LEU A 181 -13.86 27.65 -11.09
N VAL A 182 -13.80 28.14 -12.33
CA VAL A 182 -12.72 27.91 -13.28
C VAL A 182 -12.14 29.26 -13.70
N CYS A 183 -10.84 29.49 -13.57
CA CYS A 183 -10.21 30.79 -13.77
C CYS A 183 -8.94 30.71 -14.62
N GLY A 184 -8.73 31.73 -15.46
CA GLY A 184 -7.50 31.93 -16.19
C GLY A 184 -7.40 31.12 -17.49
N GLY A 185 -6.19 30.73 -17.86
CA GLY A 185 -5.90 30.07 -19.13
C GLY A 185 -5.46 31.06 -20.20
N ALA A 186 -5.48 30.64 -21.46
CA ALA A 186 -4.97 31.43 -22.58
C ALA A 186 -5.82 31.24 -23.83
N SER A 187 -5.87 32.29 -24.65
CA SER A 187 -6.69 32.29 -25.87
C SER A 187 -6.34 31.13 -26.83
N LYS A 188 -7.31 30.65 -27.60
CA LYS A 188 -7.12 29.54 -28.53
C LYS A 188 -5.97 29.81 -29.50
N GLY A 189 -5.04 28.87 -29.59
CA GLY A 189 -3.84 28.98 -30.42
C GLY A 189 -2.61 29.56 -29.72
N SER A 190 -2.75 30.07 -28.48
CA SER A 190 -1.61 30.61 -27.70
C SER A 190 -0.47 29.61 -27.55
N TYR A 191 -0.77 28.31 -27.38
CA TYR A 191 0.25 27.26 -27.29
C TYR A 191 1.09 27.14 -28.58
N LEU A 192 0.47 27.20 -29.75
CA LEU A 192 1.21 27.15 -31.02
C LEU A 192 2.04 28.42 -31.27
N GLN A 193 1.61 29.55 -30.72
CA GLN A 193 2.35 30.81 -30.79
C GLN A 193 3.52 30.84 -29.80
N SER A 194 3.36 30.28 -28.60
CA SER A 194 4.43 30.22 -27.61
C SER A 194 5.59 29.34 -28.08
N LEU A 195 5.32 28.27 -28.84
CA LEU A 195 6.34 27.48 -29.55
C LEU A 195 7.15 28.29 -30.59
N LYS A 196 6.65 29.44 -31.03
CA LYS A 196 7.33 30.38 -31.95
C LYS A 196 7.95 31.57 -31.22
N GLY A 197 7.93 31.57 -29.88
CA GLY A 197 8.40 32.68 -29.05
C GLY A 197 7.44 33.88 -29.01
N ILE A 198 6.17 33.69 -29.35
CA ILE A 198 5.12 34.72 -29.28
C ILE A 198 4.22 34.42 -28.09
N PHE A 199 4.24 35.28 -27.08
CA PHE A 199 3.53 35.09 -25.82
C PHE A 199 2.28 35.97 -25.79
N MET A 200 1.12 35.34 -26.00
CA MET A 200 -0.17 36.04 -25.98
C MET A 200 -0.60 36.36 -24.54
N ALA A 201 -1.36 37.43 -24.32
CA ALA A 201 -1.89 37.75 -23.00
C ALA A 201 -2.76 36.58 -22.46
N ALA A 202 -2.57 36.27 -21.17
CA ALA A 202 -3.39 35.31 -20.46
C ALA A 202 -4.83 35.82 -20.30
N LEU A 203 -5.74 34.92 -19.98
CA LEU A 203 -7.12 35.28 -19.68
C LEU A 203 -7.24 35.79 -18.24
N ASP A 204 -8.06 36.83 -18.06
CA ASP A 204 -8.49 37.37 -16.78
C ASP A 204 -9.93 36.96 -16.45
N THR A 205 -10.45 35.93 -17.11
CA THR A 205 -11.83 35.48 -16.94
C THR A 205 -11.92 34.34 -15.93
N CYS A 206 -12.98 34.39 -15.13
CA CYS A 206 -13.37 33.35 -14.19
C CYS A 206 -14.83 32.97 -14.45
N ALA A 207 -15.14 31.68 -14.53
CA ALA A 207 -16.48 31.17 -14.74
C ALA A 207 -16.92 30.32 -13.55
N ARG A 208 -18.06 30.68 -12.97
CA ARG A 208 -18.68 29.96 -11.85
C ARG A 208 -19.96 29.27 -12.32
N ILE A 209 -20.16 28.02 -11.92
CA ILE A 209 -21.37 27.26 -12.26
C ILE A 209 -21.88 26.47 -11.06
N LYS A 210 -23.21 26.46 -10.89
CA LYS A 210 -23.91 25.56 -9.96
C LYS A 210 -24.17 24.23 -10.68
N ILE A 211 -23.51 23.16 -10.25
CA ILE A 211 -23.47 21.91 -11.03
C ILE A 211 -24.77 21.09 -10.87
N ILE A 212 -25.46 21.26 -9.75
CA ILE A 212 -26.72 20.54 -9.47
C ILE A 212 -27.98 21.23 -9.99
N ASP A 213 -27.88 22.48 -10.45
CA ASP A 213 -29.03 23.23 -10.96
C ASP A 213 -29.69 22.52 -12.14
N LEU A 214 -31.01 22.67 -12.27
CA LEU A 214 -31.77 22.06 -13.36
C LEU A 214 -31.29 22.59 -14.72
N ASN A 215 -31.06 23.90 -14.80
CA ASN A 215 -30.53 24.61 -15.97
C ASN A 215 -29.26 25.36 -15.56
N PRO A 216 -28.10 24.68 -15.51
CA PRO A 216 -26.88 25.27 -15.01
C PRO A 216 -26.28 26.23 -16.04
N GLU A 217 -25.94 27.45 -15.61
CA GLU A 217 -25.35 28.49 -16.46
C GLU A 217 -24.02 28.99 -15.88
N TRP A 218 -23.09 29.36 -16.77
CA TRP A 218 -21.82 29.97 -16.39
C TRP A 218 -22.02 31.45 -16.06
N VAL A 219 -21.68 31.83 -14.84
CA VAL A 219 -21.57 33.23 -14.41
C VAL A 219 -20.12 33.66 -14.60
N MET A 220 -19.89 34.58 -15.53
CA MET A 220 -18.57 35.11 -15.83
C MET A 220 -18.22 36.29 -14.92
N GLU A 221 -17.00 36.30 -14.41
CA GLU A 221 -16.39 37.40 -13.65
C GLU A 221 -15.00 37.70 -14.21
N THR A 222 -14.53 38.94 -14.04
CA THR A 222 -13.17 39.35 -14.41
C THR A 222 -12.30 39.37 -13.15
N MET A 223 -11.25 38.57 -13.12
CA MET A 223 -10.22 38.64 -12.06
C MET A 223 -9.26 39.81 -12.33
N PRO A 224 -8.70 40.46 -11.30
CA PRO A 224 -7.90 41.68 -11.47
C PRO A 224 -6.59 41.49 -12.25
N LEU A 225 -6.08 40.27 -12.32
CA LEU A 225 -4.79 39.95 -12.93
C LEU A 225 -4.95 38.71 -13.81
N ALA A 226 -4.76 38.87 -15.12
CA ALA A 226 -4.70 37.76 -16.08
C ALA A 226 -3.67 36.71 -15.66
N ARG A 227 -3.99 35.43 -15.78
CA ARG A 227 -3.14 34.36 -15.23
C ARG A 227 -3.26 33.04 -15.99
N VAL A 228 -2.11 32.52 -16.41
CA VAL A 228 -1.87 31.10 -16.70
C VAL A 228 -1.05 30.48 -15.58
N MET A 229 -1.20 29.17 -15.35
CA MET A 229 -0.43 28.41 -14.36
C MET A 229 -0.67 28.87 -12.91
N GLY A 230 -1.85 29.40 -12.61
CA GLY A 230 -2.21 29.82 -11.27
C GLY A 230 -2.83 28.69 -10.45
N ASP A 231 -2.32 28.41 -9.26
CA ASP A 231 -2.97 27.51 -8.31
C ASP A 231 -4.16 28.17 -7.62
N MET A 232 -5.23 27.40 -7.41
CA MET A 232 -6.40 27.79 -6.61
C MET A 232 -6.50 26.92 -5.34
N ILE A 233 -6.26 27.53 -4.18
CA ILE A 233 -6.23 26.85 -2.87
C ILE A 233 -7.37 27.33 -1.98
N LEU A 234 -8.18 26.41 -1.45
CA LEU A 234 -9.20 26.70 -0.44
C LEU A 234 -8.52 27.00 0.89
N LEU A 235 -8.89 28.11 1.51
CA LEU A 235 -8.46 28.49 2.84
C LEU A 235 -9.49 28.02 3.89
N PRO A 236 -9.08 27.78 5.15
CA PRO A 236 -9.97 27.28 6.20
C PRO A 236 -11.24 28.10 6.43
N ASN A 237 -11.21 29.39 6.11
CA ASN A 237 -12.33 30.32 6.25
C ASN A 237 -13.28 30.36 5.05
N GLY A 238 -13.08 29.52 4.03
CA GLY A 238 -13.94 29.43 2.86
C GLY A 238 -13.57 30.33 1.69
N ASN A 239 -12.49 31.12 1.80
CA ASN A 239 -11.96 31.87 0.66
C ASN A 239 -11.10 30.99 -0.25
N VAL A 240 -10.89 31.43 -1.48
CA VAL A 240 -9.97 30.79 -2.45
C VAL A 240 -8.78 31.72 -2.66
N LEU A 241 -7.57 31.20 -2.52
CA LEU A 241 -6.34 31.90 -2.85
C LEU A 241 -5.89 31.52 -4.27
N LEU A 242 -5.77 32.51 -5.14
CA LEU A 242 -5.14 32.39 -6.46
C LEU A 242 -3.67 32.84 -6.33
N ILE A 243 -2.74 31.92 -6.61
CA ILE A 243 -1.29 32.11 -6.42
C ILE A 243 -0.53 31.49 -7.60
N ASN A 244 0.74 31.87 -7.80
CA ASN A 244 1.61 31.38 -8.90
C ASN A 244 1.11 31.79 -10.30
N GLY A 245 1.96 31.67 -11.30
CA GLY A 245 1.60 31.84 -12.71
C GLY A 245 2.19 33.07 -13.39
N ALA A 246 1.77 33.25 -14.63
CA ALA A 246 2.29 34.25 -15.56
C ALA A 246 1.13 34.96 -16.28
N SER A 247 1.35 36.20 -16.73
CA SER A 247 0.31 37.03 -17.37
C SER A 247 0.32 36.93 -18.90
N SER A 248 1.29 36.23 -19.47
CA SER A 248 1.35 35.94 -20.91
C SER A 248 1.94 34.55 -21.19
N GLY A 249 1.55 33.98 -22.34
CA GLY A 249 1.97 32.65 -22.80
C GLY A 249 1.03 31.51 -22.39
N THR A 250 1.61 30.32 -22.19
CA THR A 250 0.90 29.08 -21.82
C THR A 250 1.70 28.30 -20.77
N ALA A 251 1.12 27.24 -20.20
CA ALA A 251 1.93 26.25 -19.49
C ALA A 251 2.82 25.48 -20.46
N GLY A 252 3.98 25.09 -19.94
CA GLY A 252 5.01 24.39 -20.69
C GLY A 252 6.37 25.06 -20.51
N TRP A 253 7.40 24.36 -20.99
CA TRP A 253 8.76 24.84 -20.93
C TRP A 253 8.97 26.02 -21.88
N GLU A 254 9.59 27.09 -21.39
CA GLU A 254 9.90 28.34 -22.11
C GLU A 254 8.66 29.05 -22.69
N GLN A 255 7.46 28.71 -22.20
CA GLN A 255 6.20 29.11 -22.82
C GLN A 255 5.42 30.17 -22.05
N GLY A 256 5.82 30.49 -20.82
CA GLY A 256 5.23 31.55 -20.00
C GLY A 256 6.16 32.74 -19.86
N GLN A 257 5.60 33.95 -19.88
CA GLN A 257 6.31 35.22 -19.66
C GLN A 257 5.53 36.10 -18.68
N ASP A 258 6.19 37.15 -18.20
CA ASP A 258 5.59 38.18 -17.33
C ASP A 258 4.97 37.59 -16.04
N PRO A 259 5.80 37.13 -15.08
CA PRO A 259 5.34 36.44 -13.87
C PRO A 259 4.38 37.31 -13.04
N VAL A 260 3.29 36.70 -12.55
CA VAL A 260 2.29 37.39 -11.73
C VAL A 260 2.62 37.21 -10.26
N LEU A 261 3.33 38.20 -9.71
CA LEU A 261 3.84 38.19 -8.34
C LEU A 261 2.79 38.46 -7.27
N SER A 262 1.71 39.16 -7.61
CA SER A 262 0.62 39.46 -6.68
C SER A 262 -0.36 38.30 -6.59
N LEU A 263 -0.75 37.93 -5.38
CA LEU A 263 -1.79 36.93 -5.14
C LEU A 263 -3.16 37.58 -5.24
N VAL A 264 -4.20 36.79 -5.48
CA VAL A 264 -5.58 37.27 -5.50
C VAL A 264 -6.42 36.40 -4.56
N LEU A 265 -7.07 37.04 -3.59
CA LEU A 265 -8.03 36.39 -2.72
C LEU A 265 -9.43 36.49 -3.35
N TYR A 266 -10.08 35.36 -3.58
CA TYR A 266 -11.48 35.28 -4.00
C TYR A 266 -12.37 34.94 -2.81
N ARG A 267 -13.38 35.77 -2.56
CA ARG A 267 -14.37 35.65 -1.49
C ARG A 267 -15.70 35.20 -2.08
N PRO A 268 -16.05 33.90 -2.04
CA PRO A 268 -17.18 33.36 -2.81
C PRO A 268 -18.55 33.96 -2.45
N ASP A 269 -18.70 34.42 -1.20
CA ASP A 269 -19.96 34.93 -0.66
C ASP A 269 -20.16 36.44 -0.88
N ASN A 270 -19.12 37.15 -1.30
CA ASN A 270 -19.23 38.56 -1.62
C ASN A 270 -20.10 38.77 -2.87
N ASN A 271 -20.65 39.97 -3.00
CA ASN A 271 -21.36 40.38 -4.22
C ASN A 271 -20.44 40.30 -5.44
N ILE A 272 -20.99 39.93 -6.59
CA ILE A 272 -20.27 39.95 -7.88
C ILE A 272 -19.58 41.31 -8.04
N ARG A 273 -18.34 41.32 -8.55
CA ARG A 273 -17.40 42.48 -8.63
C ARG A 273 -16.68 42.87 -7.34
N SER A 274 -17.08 42.36 -6.18
CA SER A 274 -16.39 42.60 -4.88
C SER A 274 -15.72 41.34 -4.32
N ARG A 275 -15.65 40.27 -5.12
CA ARG A 275 -15.11 38.98 -4.71
C ARG A 275 -13.60 38.91 -4.74
N PHE A 276 -12.95 39.65 -5.64
CA PHE A 276 -11.50 39.60 -5.81
C PHE A 276 -10.79 40.72 -5.05
N GLU A 277 -9.71 40.36 -4.37
CA GLU A 277 -8.88 41.28 -3.61
C GLU A 277 -7.40 40.95 -3.87
N VAL A 278 -6.67 41.90 -4.48
CA VAL A 278 -5.24 41.75 -4.74
C VAL A 278 -4.47 41.86 -3.42
N GLN A 279 -3.57 40.91 -3.17
CA GLN A 279 -2.72 40.87 -2.00
C GLN A 279 -1.30 41.36 -2.35
N ASN A 280 -0.48 41.59 -1.32
CA ASN A 280 0.90 42.01 -1.49
C ASN A 280 1.70 41.03 -2.37
N PRO A 281 2.59 41.53 -3.25
CA PRO A 281 3.38 40.69 -4.14
C PRO A 281 4.51 39.94 -3.42
N THR A 282 4.85 38.75 -3.93
CA THR A 282 6.15 38.11 -3.67
C THR A 282 7.24 38.73 -4.57
N ILE A 283 8.50 38.46 -4.27
CA ILE A 283 9.64 38.79 -5.14
C ILE A 283 10.10 37.60 -5.99
N ILE A 284 9.53 36.40 -5.76
CA ILE A 284 9.95 35.16 -6.38
C ILE A 284 8.97 34.75 -7.49
N PRO A 285 9.41 34.67 -8.76
CA PRO A 285 8.60 34.18 -9.86
C PRO A 285 8.28 32.68 -9.72
N ARG A 286 7.01 32.37 -9.40
CA ARG A 286 6.50 30.99 -9.35
C ARG A 286 5.66 30.70 -10.58
N MET A 287 6.25 30.19 -11.67
CA MET A 287 5.54 29.89 -12.93
C MET A 287 5.31 28.38 -13.11
N TYR A 288 5.60 27.81 -14.29
CA TYR A 288 5.36 26.41 -14.60
C TYR A 288 5.98 25.47 -13.55
N HIS A 289 5.34 24.35 -13.22
CA HIS A 289 5.75 23.41 -12.15
C HIS A 289 5.83 23.99 -10.72
N SER A 290 5.35 25.22 -10.51
CA SER A 290 5.06 25.69 -9.15
C SER A 290 3.80 25.03 -8.63
N THR A 291 3.78 24.70 -7.33
CA THR A 291 2.65 24.09 -6.64
C THR A 291 2.46 24.74 -5.28
N ALA A 292 1.22 24.77 -4.79
CA ALA A 292 0.87 25.29 -3.48
C ALA A 292 0.05 24.27 -2.66
N ALA A 293 0.23 24.26 -1.34
CA ALA A 293 -0.51 23.42 -0.40
C ALA A 293 -0.83 24.15 0.92
N LEU A 294 -2.04 23.99 1.44
CA LEU A 294 -2.44 24.50 2.75
C LEU A 294 -1.81 23.66 3.87
N LEU A 295 -1.21 24.32 4.87
CA LEU A 295 -0.61 23.72 6.06
C LEU A 295 -1.57 23.70 7.26
N CYS A 296 -1.27 22.87 8.25
CA CYS A 296 -2.07 22.73 9.48
C CYS A 296 -2.15 24.01 10.32
N ASP A 297 -1.18 24.91 10.21
CA ASP A 297 -1.23 26.22 10.87
C ASP A 297 -1.92 27.31 10.05
N GLY A 298 -2.50 26.95 8.90
CA GLY A 298 -3.22 27.86 8.01
C GLY A 298 -2.33 28.67 7.07
N ARG A 299 -1.00 28.49 7.07
CA ARG A 299 -0.13 29.02 6.01
C ARG A 299 -0.32 28.25 4.71
N VAL A 300 0.04 28.85 3.58
CA VAL A 300 0.09 28.16 2.28
C VAL A 300 1.54 28.00 1.87
N LEU A 301 2.04 26.77 1.84
CA LEU A 301 3.38 26.44 1.38
C LEU A 301 3.41 26.48 -0.15
N VAL A 302 4.46 27.06 -0.72
CA VAL A 302 4.66 27.27 -2.15
C VAL A 302 6.06 26.81 -2.51
N GLY A 303 6.17 26.04 -3.59
CA GLY A 303 7.43 25.53 -4.08
C GLY A 303 7.38 25.19 -5.56
N GLY A 304 8.53 24.84 -6.13
CA GLY A 304 8.68 24.61 -7.57
C GLY A 304 9.14 25.87 -8.30
N SER A 305 9.57 25.67 -9.54
CA SER A 305 10.37 26.64 -10.27
C SER A 305 9.85 26.87 -11.68
N ASN A 306 9.72 28.17 -12.01
CA ASN A 306 10.09 28.84 -13.24
C ASN A 306 10.53 27.99 -14.49
N PRO A 307 10.02 28.29 -15.71
CA PRO A 307 9.56 27.32 -16.70
C PRO A 307 10.68 26.77 -17.59
N HIS A 308 11.85 26.46 -17.04
CA HIS A 308 12.96 25.90 -17.82
C HIS A 308 12.90 24.38 -17.89
N ALA A 309 13.25 23.83 -19.06
CA ALA A 309 13.29 22.38 -19.26
C ALA A 309 14.31 21.67 -18.36
N PHE A 310 15.33 22.40 -17.88
CA PHE A 310 16.38 21.91 -16.99
C PHE A 310 16.66 22.95 -15.90
N TYR A 311 17.42 22.55 -14.88
CA TYR A 311 17.95 23.50 -13.91
C TYR A 311 18.88 24.52 -14.57
N ASN A 312 18.44 25.76 -14.60
CA ASN A 312 19.19 26.89 -15.11
C ASN A 312 19.27 28.02 -14.09
N PHE A 313 20.48 28.28 -13.59
CA PHE A 313 20.74 29.25 -12.53
C PHE A 313 21.44 30.52 -13.01
N ILE A 314 21.84 30.61 -14.29
CA ILE A 314 22.64 31.73 -14.81
C ILE A 314 22.26 32.00 -16.27
N GLY A 315 22.16 33.28 -16.64
CA GLY A 315 22.02 33.66 -18.06
C GLY A 315 20.64 33.40 -18.67
N VAL A 316 19.62 33.21 -17.84
CA VAL A 316 18.21 33.14 -18.23
C VAL A 316 17.37 34.24 -17.56
N PRO A 317 16.26 34.68 -18.19
CA PRO A 317 15.43 35.77 -17.67
C PRO A 317 14.88 35.53 -16.26
N PHE A 318 14.66 34.27 -15.94
CA PHE A 318 14.13 33.85 -14.65
C PHE A 318 14.99 32.67 -14.19
N LEU A 319 15.55 32.71 -12.98
CA LEU A 319 16.44 31.64 -12.53
C LEU A 319 15.63 30.47 -11.98
N THR A 320 16.25 29.29 -11.93
CA THR A 320 15.68 28.12 -11.25
C THR A 320 15.60 28.39 -9.75
N GLU A 321 14.41 28.27 -9.18
CA GLU A 321 14.13 28.54 -7.78
C GLU A 321 13.86 27.24 -7.01
N LEU A 322 14.77 26.89 -6.10
CA LEU A 322 14.69 25.65 -5.31
C LEU A 322 14.18 25.88 -3.88
N SER A 323 13.99 27.13 -3.47
CA SER A 323 13.46 27.46 -2.14
C SER A 323 11.95 27.24 -2.04
N LEU A 324 11.49 27.04 -0.80
CA LEU A 324 10.08 27.07 -0.43
C LEU A 324 9.75 28.40 0.23
N GLU A 325 8.55 28.91 -0.06
CA GLU A 325 7.96 30.06 0.62
C GLU A 325 6.67 29.64 1.32
N ALA A 326 6.36 30.27 2.45
CA ALA A 326 5.06 30.12 3.09
C ALA A 326 4.32 31.45 3.01
N PHE A 327 3.20 31.50 2.30
CA PHE A 327 2.31 32.64 2.29
C PHE A 327 1.53 32.70 3.61
N LEU A 328 1.61 33.85 4.27
CA LEU A 328 0.85 34.16 5.47
C LEU A 328 -0.38 34.97 5.08
N SER A 329 -1.56 34.35 5.14
CA SER A 329 -2.81 35.06 4.92
C SER A 329 -3.06 36.10 6.01
N ALA A 330 -3.88 37.11 5.71
CA ALA A 330 -4.20 38.20 6.63
C ALA A 330 -4.74 37.71 7.99
N TYR A 331 -5.39 36.54 8.04
CA TYR A 331 -5.87 35.95 9.30
C TYR A 331 -4.76 35.45 10.24
N LEU A 332 -3.50 35.43 9.80
CA LEU A 332 -2.34 35.09 10.64
C LEU A 332 -1.61 36.33 11.18
N ASP A 333 -2.07 37.53 10.86
CA ASP A 333 -1.51 38.78 11.37
C ASP A 333 -1.60 38.84 12.90
N ALA A 334 -0.53 39.29 13.56
CA ALA A 334 -0.43 39.38 15.00
C ALA A 334 -1.57 40.18 15.64
N LYS A 335 -2.17 41.15 14.92
CA LYS A 335 -3.32 41.93 15.40
C LYS A 335 -4.59 41.09 15.64
N PHE A 336 -4.68 39.89 15.06
CA PHE A 336 -5.80 38.96 15.23
C PHE A 336 -5.48 37.80 16.19
N ALA A 337 -4.31 37.80 16.84
CA ALA A 337 -3.87 36.71 17.70
C ALA A 337 -4.84 36.43 18.87
N ASN A 338 -5.51 37.46 19.39
CA ASN A 338 -6.54 37.36 20.44
C ASN A 338 -7.88 36.78 19.94
N LEU A 339 -8.18 36.91 18.64
CA LEU A 339 -9.40 36.39 18.01
C LEU A 339 -9.21 34.96 17.49
N ARG A 340 -7.97 34.49 17.36
CA ARG A 340 -7.63 33.18 16.81
C ARG A 340 -7.99 32.06 17.79
N PRO A 341 -8.90 31.13 17.44
CA PRO A 341 -9.25 30.03 18.32
C PRO A 341 -8.10 29.05 18.49
N THR A 342 -7.97 28.47 19.68
CA THR A 342 -7.09 27.33 19.95
C THR A 342 -7.95 26.13 20.30
N ILE A 343 -7.88 25.07 19.49
CA ILE A 343 -8.57 23.81 19.81
C ILE A 343 -7.90 23.18 21.03
N ILE A 344 -8.71 22.93 22.06
CA ILE A 344 -8.28 22.32 23.32
C ILE A 344 -8.64 20.84 23.34
N THR A 345 -9.88 20.51 22.96
CA THR A 345 -10.32 19.14 22.76
C THR A 345 -11.22 19.01 21.54
N PRO A 346 -11.21 17.84 20.88
CA PRO A 346 -10.26 16.75 21.06
C PRO A 346 -8.85 17.10 20.52
N LYS A 347 -7.80 16.60 21.18
CA LYS A 347 -6.40 16.83 20.76
C LYS A 347 -6.00 16.03 19.50
N SER A 348 -6.77 15.00 19.18
CA SER A 348 -6.74 14.21 17.94
C SER A 348 -8.11 13.56 17.74
N MET A 349 -8.60 13.47 16.50
CA MET A 349 -9.85 12.75 16.19
C MET A 349 -9.60 11.60 15.24
N SER A 350 -9.63 10.37 15.78
CA SER A 350 -9.68 9.15 14.99
C SER A 350 -11.10 8.57 14.98
N GLY A 351 -11.48 7.90 13.89
CA GLY A 351 -12.75 7.18 13.81
C GLY A 351 -14.02 8.05 13.75
N ILE A 352 -13.93 9.27 13.22
CA ILE A 352 -15.10 10.13 12.98
C ILE A 352 -16.10 9.40 12.08
N ARG A 353 -17.34 9.26 12.54
CA ARG A 353 -18.43 8.62 11.79
C ARG A 353 -19.36 9.66 11.17
N TYR A 354 -19.94 9.34 10.02
CA TYR A 354 -20.93 10.18 9.36
C TYR A 354 -22.18 10.40 10.22
N HIS A 355 -22.81 11.56 10.04
CA HIS A 355 -24.07 11.94 10.70
C HIS A 355 -24.01 11.84 12.23
N LYS A 356 -22.84 12.14 12.82
CA LYS A 356 -22.64 12.22 14.26
C LYS A 356 -22.28 13.64 14.68
N LYS A 357 -22.77 14.02 15.87
CA LYS A 357 -22.42 15.26 16.55
C LYS A 357 -21.11 15.07 17.30
N TYR A 358 -20.24 16.05 17.16
CA TYR A 358 -18.99 16.13 17.90
C TYR A 358 -18.93 17.48 18.61
N MET A 359 -18.42 17.46 19.83
CA MET A 359 -18.17 18.67 20.61
C MET A 359 -16.69 18.99 20.49
N ILE A 360 -16.38 20.21 20.07
CA ILE A 360 -15.02 20.73 19.96
C ILE A 360 -14.90 21.88 20.95
N GLN A 361 -13.98 21.76 21.89
CA GLN A 361 -13.71 22.81 22.85
C GLN A 361 -12.58 23.70 22.35
N VAL A 362 -12.80 25.01 22.36
CA VAL A 362 -11.83 26.01 21.92
C VAL A 362 -11.62 27.09 22.97
N ALA A 363 -10.38 27.58 23.07
CA ALA A 363 -10.02 28.79 23.81
C ALA A 363 -9.91 29.98 22.85
N ILE A 364 -10.51 31.12 23.21
CA ILE A 364 -10.38 32.38 22.46
C ILE A 364 -10.07 33.51 23.44
N ASN A 365 -8.84 34.03 23.39
CA ASN A 365 -8.33 35.03 24.32
C ASN A 365 -8.81 36.46 23.98
N SER A 366 -10.12 36.64 23.80
CA SER A 366 -10.76 37.93 23.52
C SER A 366 -11.80 38.26 24.59
N ASN A 367 -11.88 39.53 24.97
CA ASN A 367 -12.90 40.05 25.90
C ASN A 367 -14.31 40.09 25.28
N LYS A 368 -14.42 39.96 23.96
CA LYS A 368 -15.67 39.92 23.22
C LYS A 368 -15.55 38.88 22.11
N VAL A 369 -16.30 37.79 22.24
CA VAL A 369 -16.35 36.69 21.26
C VAL A 369 -17.68 36.75 20.54
N ASP A 370 -17.66 36.66 19.22
CA ASP A 370 -18.86 36.58 18.40
C ASP A 370 -19.15 35.10 18.09
N GLU A 371 -19.93 34.48 18.97
CA GLU A 371 -20.32 33.07 18.87
C GLU A 371 -21.03 32.76 17.54
N SER A 372 -21.80 33.71 17.01
CA SER A 372 -22.56 33.53 15.77
C SER A 372 -21.66 33.38 14.55
N SER A 373 -20.46 33.98 14.61
CA SER A 373 -19.44 33.90 13.55
C SER A 373 -18.60 32.61 13.59
N MET A 374 -18.76 31.78 14.62
CA MET A 374 -17.97 30.55 14.75
C MET A 374 -18.41 29.49 13.74
N SER A 375 -17.46 28.74 13.19
CA SER A 375 -17.77 27.56 12.40
C SER A 375 -16.67 26.52 12.51
N VAL A 376 -17.05 25.25 12.38
CA VAL A 376 -16.10 24.15 12.23
C VAL A 376 -15.94 23.84 10.74
N THR A 377 -14.71 23.80 10.26
CA THR A 377 -14.40 23.44 8.88
C THR A 377 -13.51 22.22 8.80
N MET A 378 -13.77 21.37 7.80
CA MET A 378 -12.95 20.19 7.48
C MET A 378 -12.38 20.34 6.08
N PHE A 379 -11.06 20.29 5.96
CA PHE A 379 -10.34 20.40 4.68
C PHE A 379 -9.68 19.07 4.33
N ALA A 380 -9.95 18.54 3.14
CA ALA A 380 -9.25 17.39 2.58
C ALA A 380 -8.02 17.89 1.79
N PRO A 381 -6.79 17.58 2.24
CA PRO A 381 -5.58 17.93 1.50
C PRO A 381 -5.53 17.23 0.13
N ALA A 382 -5.10 17.99 -0.86
CA ALA A 382 -4.99 17.54 -2.24
C ALA A 382 -3.55 17.23 -2.64
N PHE A 383 -3.42 16.44 -3.70
CA PHE A 383 -2.19 16.40 -4.49
C PHE A 383 -2.26 17.48 -5.57
N ASN A 384 -1.30 18.40 -5.58
CA ASN A 384 -1.23 19.48 -6.56
C ASN A 384 -0.21 19.18 -7.68
N THR A 385 -0.66 19.30 -8.93
CA THR A 385 0.16 19.28 -10.16
C THR A 385 -0.47 20.13 -11.25
N HIS A 386 0.34 20.67 -12.18
CA HIS A 386 -0.12 21.45 -13.35
C HIS A 386 -1.20 22.50 -13.03
N SER A 387 -1.01 23.23 -11.92
CA SER A 387 -1.90 24.28 -11.45
C SER A 387 -3.30 23.81 -11.04
N PHE A 388 -3.44 22.53 -10.69
CA PHE A 388 -4.68 21.92 -10.26
C PHE A 388 -4.48 21.07 -9.00
N SER A 389 -5.29 21.32 -7.98
CA SER A 389 -5.29 20.59 -6.70
C SER A 389 -6.37 19.51 -6.72
N MET A 390 -5.99 18.32 -7.16
CA MET A 390 -6.90 17.17 -7.33
C MET A 390 -7.49 16.72 -6.00
N ASN A 391 -8.81 16.50 -5.96
CA ASN A 391 -9.56 16.07 -4.79
C ASN A 391 -9.58 17.07 -3.60
N GLN A 392 -9.13 18.32 -3.80
CA GLN A 392 -9.25 19.37 -2.79
C GLN A 392 -10.72 19.60 -2.42
N ARG A 393 -11.03 19.61 -1.12
CA ARG A 393 -12.40 19.81 -0.64
C ARG A 393 -12.43 20.51 0.70
N LEU A 394 -13.27 21.55 0.81
CA LEU A 394 -13.57 22.21 2.09
C LEU A 394 -15.05 22.02 2.44
N LEU A 395 -15.29 21.55 3.65
CA LEU A 395 -16.62 21.35 4.23
C LEU A 395 -16.80 22.35 5.37
N ILE A 396 -17.85 23.17 5.29
CA ILE A 396 -18.24 24.05 6.39
C ILE A 396 -19.37 23.35 7.14
N LEU A 397 -19.05 22.78 8.31
CA LEU A 397 -20.03 22.07 9.13
C LEU A 397 -20.98 23.04 9.85
N GLY A 398 -20.53 24.27 10.09
CA GLY A 398 -21.25 25.30 10.85
C GLY A 398 -20.99 25.21 12.36
N ASN A 399 -21.92 25.76 13.14
CA ASN A 399 -21.96 25.75 14.60
C ASN A 399 -23.38 25.40 15.09
N ASP A 400 -23.63 24.13 15.37
CA ASP A 400 -24.96 23.67 15.79
C ASP A 400 -25.40 24.29 17.11
N LYS A 401 -24.42 24.48 17.98
CA LYS A 401 -24.56 25.15 19.26
C LYS A 401 -23.18 25.63 19.70
N VAL A 402 -23.09 26.88 20.13
CA VAL A 402 -21.93 27.40 20.86
C VAL A 402 -22.36 27.62 22.30
N THR A 403 -21.53 27.21 23.25
CA THR A 403 -21.76 27.45 24.68
C THR A 403 -20.48 27.89 25.34
N GLU A 404 -20.50 29.05 25.99
CA GLU A 404 -19.42 29.50 26.86
C GLU A 404 -19.35 28.62 28.11
N VAL A 405 -18.15 28.14 28.44
CA VAL A 405 -17.87 27.24 29.57
C VAL A 405 -17.11 27.98 30.70
N GLY A 406 -16.79 29.27 30.49
CA GLY A 406 -16.00 30.11 31.38
C GLY A 406 -14.51 30.14 31.01
N ASN A 407 -13.74 31.09 31.58
CA ASN A 407 -12.30 31.26 31.32
C ASN A 407 -11.94 31.34 29.82
N SER A 408 -12.73 32.07 29.01
CA SER A 408 -12.49 32.21 27.57
C SER A 408 -12.58 30.89 26.77
N MET A 409 -13.28 29.90 27.32
CA MET A 409 -13.50 28.58 26.71
C MET A 409 -14.91 28.44 26.17
N TYR A 410 -15.02 27.84 24.99
CA TYR A 410 -16.27 27.64 24.27
C TYR A 410 -16.37 26.20 23.78
N ASN A 411 -17.51 25.55 24.00
CA ASN A 411 -17.85 24.30 23.35
C ASN A 411 -18.62 24.61 22.07
N VAL A 412 -18.10 24.15 20.94
CA VAL A 412 -18.71 24.25 19.61
C VAL A 412 -19.18 22.86 19.19
N GLU A 413 -20.49 22.67 19.12
CA GLU A 413 -21.08 21.44 18.59
C GLU A 413 -21.14 21.52 17.06
N ALA A 414 -20.67 20.47 16.38
CA ALA A 414 -20.77 20.34 14.93
C ALA A 414 -21.23 18.94 14.53
N THR A 415 -22.14 18.87 13.54
CA THR A 415 -22.58 17.60 12.95
C THR A 415 -21.75 17.30 11.71
N THR A 416 -21.20 16.09 11.67
CA THR A 416 -20.45 15.58 10.52
C THR A 416 -21.35 15.31 9.30
N PRO A 417 -20.79 15.31 8.08
CA PRO A 417 -21.55 15.10 6.85
C PRO A 417 -22.34 13.79 6.83
N ARG A 418 -23.43 13.77 6.03
CA ARG A 418 -24.37 12.63 5.97
C ARG A 418 -23.85 11.38 5.25
N SER A 419 -22.87 11.53 4.37
CA SER A 419 -22.45 10.44 3.46
C SER A 419 -21.02 10.60 2.95
N GLY A 420 -20.43 9.48 2.53
CA GLY A 420 -19.12 9.44 1.87
C GLY A 420 -19.03 10.25 0.57
N ASN A 421 -20.13 10.49 -0.16
CA ASN A 421 -20.08 11.33 -1.37
C ASN A 421 -19.80 12.81 -1.07
N VAL A 422 -20.29 13.30 0.09
CA VAL A 422 -20.06 14.68 0.53
C VAL A 422 -18.67 14.79 1.15
N ALA A 423 -18.26 13.80 1.93
CA ALA A 423 -16.95 13.74 2.58
C ALA A 423 -16.35 12.34 2.40
N PRO A 424 -15.62 12.09 1.31
CA PRO A 424 -14.97 10.80 1.07
C PRO A 424 -14.12 10.36 2.26
N SER A 425 -14.08 9.06 2.53
CA SER A 425 -13.27 8.52 3.63
C SER A 425 -11.80 8.89 3.42
N GLY A 426 -11.17 9.46 4.44
CA GLY A 426 -9.80 9.92 4.35
C GLY A 426 -9.40 10.81 5.52
N PHE A 427 -8.21 11.40 5.40
CA PHE A 427 -7.68 12.36 6.36
C PHE A 427 -8.19 13.78 6.05
N TYR A 428 -8.58 14.52 7.09
CA TYR A 428 -9.04 15.89 7.01
C TYR A 428 -8.36 16.74 8.08
N LEU A 429 -8.01 17.96 7.73
CA LEU A 429 -7.66 19.00 8.68
C LEU A 429 -8.93 19.61 9.26
N LEU A 430 -9.03 19.67 10.58
CA LEU A 430 -10.16 20.28 11.26
C LEU A 430 -9.75 21.62 11.85
N PHE A 431 -10.45 22.69 11.44
CA PHE A 431 -10.28 24.03 11.95
C PHE A 431 -11.54 24.52 12.65
N VAL A 432 -11.36 25.39 13.64
CA VAL A 432 -12.44 26.26 14.14
C VAL A 432 -12.14 27.68 13.69
N VAL A 433 -13.09 28.29 13.00
CA VAL A 433 -12.99 29.63 12.43
C VAL A 433 -13.87 30.57 13.23
N HIS A 434 -13.31 31.69 13.70
CA HIS A 434 -14.04 32.75 14.41
C HIS A 434 -13.77 34.08 13.71
N GLN A 435 -14.83 34.80 13.29
CA GLN A 435 -14.71 36.04 12.50
C GLN A 435 -13.78 35.92 11.28
N GLY A 436 -13.77 34.77 10.60
CA GLY A 436 -12.90 34.50 9.47
C GLY A 436 -11.43 34.18 9.82
N ILE A 437 -11.09 34.11 11.11
CA ILE A 437 -9.78 33.74 11.65
C ILE A 437 -9.78 32.26 12.05
N PRO A 438 -9.03 31.38 11.35
CA PRO A 438 -8.97 29.97 11.67
C PRO A 438 -7.99 29.67 12.80
N SER A 439 -8.32 28.65 13.59
CA SER A 439 -7.39 28.01 14.51
C SER A 439 -6.17 27.45 13.78
N GLN A 440 -5.18 26.97 14.54
CA GLN A 440 -4.36 25.88 14.02
C GLN A 440 -5.26 24.63 13.94
N ALA A 441 -5.07 23.77 12.93
CA ALA A 441 -5.73 22.48 12.89
C ALA A 441 -5.39 21.71 14.18
N GLY A 442 -6.31 20.86 14.65
CA GLY A 442 -6.19 20.12 15.92
C GLY A 442 -5.08 19.05 15.95
N GLN A 443 -3.82 19.46 15.77
CA GLN A 443 -2.59 18.68 15.93
C GLN A 443 -1.52 19.63 16.51
N LYS A 444 -1.51 19.83 17.83
CA LYS A 444 -0.38 20.45 18.53
C LYS A 444 0.57 19.34 19.02
N HIS A 445 1.53 18.96 18.20
CA HIS A 445 2.66 18.09 18.56
C HIS A 445 3.84 18.87 19.16
N LYS A 446 3.60 19.83 20.07
CA LYS A 446 4.71 20.49 20.79
C LYS A 446 4.76 20.19 22.27
N HIS A 447 3.63 20.24 22.99
CA HIS A 447 3.56 19.78 24.37
C HIS A 447 2.19 19.18 24.65
N LEU A 448 2.14 17.90 25.01
CA LEU A 448 0.91 17.26 25.44
C LEU A 448 0.95 17.09 26.96
N GLU A 449 0.06 17.78 27.68
CA GLU A 449 -0.02 17.66 29.14
C GLU A 449 -1.27 16.87 29.56
N PHE A 450 -1.13 16.07 30.63
CA PHE A 450 -2.17 15.26 31.26
C PHE A 450 -2.14 15.47 32.77
N THR A 451 -3.29 15.74 33.37
CA THR A 451 -3.41 15.77 34.83
C THR A 451 -3.65 14.35 35.33
N LEU A 452 -2.84 13.92 36.29
CA LEU A 452 -2.84 12.59 36.86
C LEU A 452 -3.29 12.64 38.32
N VAL A 453 -3.90 11.55 38.79
CA VAL A 453 -4.26 11.38 40.20
C VAL A 453 -3.01 11.16 41.05
N ALA A 454 -2.11 10.30 40.57
CA ALA A 454 -0.85 10.01 41.26
C ALA A 454 0.16 9.37 40.29
N VAL A 455 1.44 9.48 40.65
CA VAL A 455 2.58 8.84 39.98
C VAL A 455 3.48 8.24 41.06
N SER A 456 3.83 6.96 40.95
CA SER A 456 4.62 6.25 41.98
C SER A 456 5.65 5.31 41.38
N GLU A 457 6.88 5.32 41.91
CA GLU A 457 7.96 4.44 41.46
C GLU A 457 7.80 3.02 42.03
N LEU A 458 8.02 1.99 41.20
CA LEU A 458 7.86 0.58 41.61
C LEU A 458 8.81 0.14 42.74
N SER A 459 9.95 0.79 42.88
CA SER A 459 10.97 0.50 43.90
C SER A 459 10.68 1.16 45.26
N SER A 460 9.65 2.02 45.36
CA SER A 460 9.35 2.78 46.56
C SER A 460 8.25 2.09 47.41
N PRO A 461 8.49 1.84 48.71
CA PRO A 461 7.44 1.35 49.60
C PRO A 461 6.35 2.42 49.74
N SER A 462 5.10 1.99 49.61
CA SER A 462 3.84 2.75 49.63
C SER A 462 3.90 4.08 50.41
N VAL A 463 4.02 5.19 49.68
CA VAL A 463 3.73 6.54 50.19
C VAL A 463 2.25 6.83 49.90
N PRO A 464 1.50 7.47 50.83
CA PRO A 464 0.12 7.88 50.57
C PRO A 464 0.03 8.79 49.34
N PRO A 465 -1.10 8.80 48.60
CA PRO A 465 -1.25 9.67 47.44
C PRO A 465 -1.08 11.14 47.86
N PRO A 466 -0.31 11.94 47.11
CA PRO A 466 -0.09 13.34 47.43
C PRO A 466 -1.40 14.13 47.36
N SER A 467 -1.52 15.18 48.19
CA SER A 467 -2.69 16.06 48.26
C SER A 467 -2.81 17.05 47.08
N THR A 468 -1.92 17.00 46.09
CA THR A 468 -1.87 17.90 44.93
C THR A 468 -1.77 17.12 43.61
N PRO A 469 -2.45 17.57 42.54
CA PRO A 469 -2.49 16.88 41.25
C PRO A 469 -1.13 16.91 40.55
N VAL A 470 -0.72 15.76 39.98
CA VAL A 470 0.55 15.63 39.23
C VAL A 470 0.29 15.90 37.75
N ILE A 471 1.15 16.68 37.08
CA ILE A 471 1.04 16.93 35.64
C ILE A 471 2.10 16.11 34.90
N ALA A 472 1.68 15.24 33.99
CA ALA A 472 2.55 14.58 33.02
C ALA A 472 2.63 15.41 31.74
N ARG A 473 3.83 15.64 31.23
CA ARG A 473 4.10 16.47 30.05
C ARG A 473 4.98 15.70 29.06
N PHE A 474 4.47 15.52 27.84
CA PHE A 474 5.24 15.11 26.66
C PHE A 474 5.91 16.36 26.06
N SER A 475 7.21 16.31 25.80
CA SER A 475 7.98 17.42 25.23
C SER A 475 9.18 16.90 24.43
N ALA A 476 9.70 17.73 23.52
CA ALA A 476 11.00 17.50 22.86
C ALA A 476 11.98 18.67 23.10
N ASP A 477 11.88 19.32 24.26
CA ASP A 477 12.63 20.55 24.59
C ASP A 477 14.17 20.35 24.53
N SER A 478 14.63 19.11 24.70
CA SER A 478 16.04 18.72 24.64
C SER A 478 16.50 18.13 23.29
N GLY A 479 15.62 18.08 22.28
CA GLY A 479 15.88 17.42 21.00
C GLY A 479 15.66 15.91 21.00
N VAL A 480 15.14 15.34 22.09
CA VAL A 480 14.70 13.94 22.23
C VAL A 480 13.30 13.94 22.82
N ALA A 481 12.41 13.08 22.32
CA ALA A 481 11.06 12.95 22.87
C ALA A 481 11.10 12.42 24.32
N GLU A 482 10.54 13.19 25.25
CA GLU A 482 10.58 12.89 26.67
C GLU A 482 9.24 13.13 27.37
N LEU A 483 8.96 12.28 28.36
CA LEU A 483 7.82 12.39 29.27
C LEU A 483 8.33 12.80 30.66
N ARG A 484 7.85 13.94 31.17
CA ARG A 484 8.23 14.51 32.48
C ARG A 484 7.02 14.65 33.40
N PHE A 485 7.25 14.59 34.71
CA PHE A 485 6.22 14.77 35.73
C PHE A 485 6.50 16.00 36.63
N ARG A 486 5.48 16.81 36.90
CA ARG A 486 5.60 18.06 37.69
C ARG A 486 4.62 18.11 38.88
N GLN A 487 5.07 18.71 39.98
CA GLN A 487 4.28 19.10 41.15
C GLN A 487 4.57 20.57 41.54
N ASP A 488 3.74 21.22 42.36
CA ASP A 488 3.77 22.68 42.62
C ASP A 488 5.12 23.26 43.10
N SER A 489 6.06 22.44 43.57
CA SER A 489 7.42 22.86 44.01
C SER A 489 8.52 22.73 42.95
N GLY A 490 8.21 22.33 41.71
CA GLY A 490 9.20 22.16 40.62
C GLY A 490 9.00 20.86 39.83
N PHE A 491 9.89 20.60 38.87
CA PHE A 491 9.98 19.25 38.29
C PHE A 491 10.41 18.27 39.38
N ILE A 492 9.85 17.07 39.36
CA ILE A 492 10.30 16.03 40.29
C ILE A 492 11.68 15.57 39.78
N ASP A 493 12.75 16.04 40.41
CA ASP A 493 14.12 15.75 39.99
C ASP A 493 14.34 14.23 39.93
N GLY A 494 14.81 13.76 38.77
CA GLY A 494 15.03 12.35 38.49
C GLY A 494 13.90 11.62 37.75
N PHE A 495 12.78 12.25 37.36
CA PHE A 495 11.68 11.57 36.64
C PHE A 495 11.53 12.04 35.18
N ASN A 496 12.58 11.83 34.38
CA ASN A 496 12.55 12.04 32.94
C ASN A 496 12.53 10.68 32.24
N VAL A 497 11.47 10.41 31.49
CA VAL A 497 11.30 9.18 30.71
C VAL A 497 11.64 9.50 29.26
N ASN A 498 12.73 8.93 28.74
CA ASN A 498 13.04 8.97 27.31
C ASN A 498 12.04 8.08 26.56
N LEU A 499 11.23 8.68 25.68
CA LEU A 499 10.14 7.98 25.00
C LEU A 499 10.66 7.00 23.95
N GLY A 500 11.78 7.26 23.30
CA GLY A 500 12.42 6.34 22.35
C GLY A 500 12.87 5.00 22.95
N THR A 501 12.99 4.92 24.28
CA THR A 501 13.36 3.68 25.00
C THR A 501 12.33 3.21 26.02
N ALA A 502 11.22 3.93 26.16
CA ALA A 502 10.20 3.62 27.14
C ALA A 502 9.16 2.62 26.59
N GLN A 503 8.40 1.99 27.48
CA GLN A 503 7.23 1.19 27.15
C GLN A 503 6.11 1.54 28.13
N LEU A 504 4.87 1.58 27.64
CA LEU A 504 3.69 1.87 28.45
C LEU A 504 2.73 0.68 28.43
N PHE A 505 2.43 0.15 29.61
CA PHE A 505 1.56 -1.02 29.81
C PHE A 505 0.29 -0.61 30.53
N LYS A 506 -0.86 -1.09 30.05
CA LYS A 506 -2.15 -0.87 30.74
C LYS A 506 -2.34 -1.94 31.81
N LEU A 507 -2.39 -1.53 33.09
CA LEU A 507 -2.65 -2.43 34.23
C LEU A 507 -4.14 -2.51 34.59
N GLY A 508 -4.95 -1.58 34.08
CA GLY A 508 -6.41 -1.52 34.28
C GLY A 508 -7.01 -0.28 33.59
N PRO A 509 -8.32 -0.03 33.72
CA PRO A 509 -9.00 1.08 33.05
C PRO A 509 -8.47 2.47 33.49
N LEU A 510 -7.95 2.57 34.72
CA LEU A 510 -7.47 3.83 35.31
C LEU A 510 -5.98 3.81 35.68
N LYS A 511 -5.26 2.72 35.40
CA LYS A 511 -3.90 2.50 35.93
C LYS A 511 -2.99 1.92 34.86
N SER A 512 -1.80 2.50 34.73
CA SER A 512 -0.80 2.06 33.77
C SER A 512 0.60 2.07 34.36
N LEU A 513 1.51 1.37 33.70
CA LEU A 513 2.91 1.23 34.08
C LEU A 513 3.79 1.69 32.92
N CYS A 514 4.57 2.74 33.14
CA CYS A 514 5.59 3.21 32.22
C CYS A 514 6.97 2.69 32.66
N ILE A 515 7.69 2.01 31.79
CA ILE A 515 9.03 1.47 32.06
C ILE A 515 10.01 2.13 31.09
N SER A 516 11.14 2.63 31.58
CA SER A 516 12.22 3.19 30.75
C SER A 516 13.59 2.75 31.23
N GLY A 517 14.55 2.62 30.32
CA GLY A 517 15.95 2.40 30.68
C GLY A 517 16.60 3.71 31.16
N SER A 518 17.34 3.68 32.27
CA SER A 518 18.24 4.78 32.65
C SER A 518 19.70 4.30 32.68
N SER A 519 20.61 5.10 32.13
CA SER A 519 22.04 4.98 32.37
C SER A 519 22.48 6.02 33.39
N ASP A 520 23.10 5.57 34.46
CA ASP A 520 23.71 6.46 35.46
C ASP A 520 25.15 6.73 34.99
N SER A 521 25.54 8.00 34.84
CA SER A 521 26.84 8.39 34.25
C SER A 521 28.07 7.88 35.02
N ASN A 522 27.86 7.27 36.19
CA ASN A 522 28.90 6.78 37.09
C ASN A 522 28.89 5.25 37.33
N LYS A 523 28.04 4.46 36.67
CA LYS A 523 28.02 2.98 36.83
C LYS A 523 27.71 2.25 35.52
N GLU A 524 28.56 1.30 35.12
CA GLU A 524 28.40 0.40 33.94
C GLU A 524 27.21 -0.58 34.02
N LYS A 525 26.14 -0.28 34.77
CA LYS A 525 24.94 -1.11 34.85
C LYS A 525 23.71 -0.31 34.42
N SER A 526 23.09 -0.72 33.32
CA SER A 526 21.75 -0.27 32.95
C SER A 526 20.73 -0.92 33.89
N PHE A 527 19.79 -0.13 34.40
CA PHE A 527 18.64 -0.64 35.14
C PHE A 527 17.35 -0.05 34.55
N ALA A 528 16.30 -0.88 34.52
CA ALA A 528 14.98 -0.46 34.09
C ALA A 528 14.26 0.20 35.26
N ARG A 529 13.70 1.38 35.01
CA ARG A 529 12.96 2.16 36.00
C ARG A 529 11.48 2.13 35.63
N GLY A 530 10.64 1.74 36.58
CA GLY A 530 9.20 1.55 36.36
C GLY A 530 8.37 2.51 37.20
N VAL A 531 7.44 3.20 36.56
CA VAL A 531 6.57 4.19 37.19
C VAL A 531 5.12 3.83 36.91
N THR A 532 4.32 3.76 37.96
CA THR A 532 2.88 3.59 37.86
C THR A 532 2.20 4.95 37.71
N VAL A 533 1.30 5.07 36.74
CA VAL A 533 0.50 6.26 36.43
C VAL A 533 -0.97 5.97 36.73
N LEU A 534 -1.62 6.86 37.48
CA LEU A 534 -3.04 6.74 37.85
C LEU A 534 -3.86 7.88 37.24
N PHE A 535 -4.94 7.54 36.55
CA PHE A 535 -5.84 8.45 35.83
C PHE A 535 -7.17 8.65 36.58
N ARG A 536 -7.87 9.76 36.32
CA ARG A 536 -9.19 10.01 36.96
C ARG A 536 -10.31 9.21 36.32
N ASN A 537 -10.23 8.99 35.01
CA ASN A 537 -11.23 8.26 34.24
C ASN A 537 -10.56 7.49 33.08
N GLU A 538 -11.33 6.60 32.45
CA GLU A 538 -10.83 5.72 31.39
C GLU A 538 -10.51 6.48 30.10
N GLU A 539 -11.19 7.60 29.85
CA GLU A 539 -10.96 8.45 28.68
C GLU A 539 -9.56 9.10 28.72
N GLU A 540 -9.19 9.69 29.86
CA GLU A 540 -7.84 10.23 30.09
C GLU A 540 -6.75 9.15 29.97
N SER A 541 -7.04 7.93 30.43
CA SER A 541 -6.13 6.79 30.26
C SER A 541 -5.92 6.47 28.77
N ARG A 542 -6.99 6.39 27.98
CA ARG A 542 -6.92 6.11 26.53
C ARG A 542 -6.18 7.22 25.77
N ASP A 543 -6.47 8.47 26.10
CA ASP A 543 -5.83 9.64 25.48
C ASP A 543 -4.33 9.67 25.79
N PHE A 544 -3.94 9.32 27.02
CA PHE A 544 -2.53 9.23 27.41
C PHE A 544 -1.76 8.15 26.65
N HIS A 545 -2.36 6.97 26.41
CA HIS A 545 -1.68 5.90 25.65
C HIS A 545 -1.57 6.26 24.17
N SER A 546 -2.63 6.86 23.61
CA SER A 546 -2.63 7.33 22.23
C SER A 546 -1.54 8.37 21.99
N ALA A 547 -1.37 9.29 22.95
CA ALA A 547 -0.29 10.28 22.93
C ALA A 547 1.10 9.65 23.09
N PHE A 548 1.25 8.69 24.00
CA PHE A 548 2.51 7.99 24.22
C PHE A 548 2.98 7.27 22.96
N GLU A 549 2.10 6.49 22.31
CA GLU A 549 2.40 5.80 21.05
C GLU A 549 2.74 6.78 19.93
N GLN A 550 2.05 7.92 19.86
CA GLN A 550 2.29 8.92 18.85
C GLN A 550 3.69 9.54 18.98
N TRP A 551 4.06 9.96 20.18
CA TRP A 551 5.38 10.56 20.44
C TRP A 551 6.54 9.55 20.30
N GLN A 552 6.31 8.26 20.52
CA GLN A 552 7.31 7.22 20.23
C GLN A 552 7.60 7.07 18.74
N ASN A 553 6.58 7.18 17.90
CA ASN A 553 6.74 7.03 16.45
C ASN A 553 7.45 8.25 15.81
N GLU A 554 7.39 9.42 16.45
CA GLU A 554 8.05 10.65 15.98
C GLU A 554 9.58 10.67 16.28
N ASP A 555 10.03 10.12 17.41
CA ASP A 555 11.45 10.08 17.82
C ASP A 555 12.26 9.03 17.00
N VAL A 556 11.62 7.93 16.61
CA VAL A 556 12.21 6.91 15.73
C VAL A 556 12.55 7.46 14.33
N THR A 557 11.89 8.55 13.91
CA THR A 557 12.19 9.24 12.64
C THR A 557 13.28 10.33 12.74
N GLN A 558 13.66 10.79 13.94
CA GLN A 558 14.70 11.84 14.11
C GLN A 558 16.03 11.34 14.70
N GLY A 559 16.15 10.06 15.13
CA GLY A 559 17.31 9.54 15.84
C GLY A 559 18.26 8.63 15.04
N MET A 560 18.95 9.12 14.01
CA MET A 560 20.25 8.55 13.59
C MET A 560 21.25 9.65 13.20
N HIS A 561 21.70 10.41 14.21
CA HIS A 561 23.02 11.03 14.15
C HIS A 561 24.02 10.07 14.81
N LEU A 562 24.87 9.44 14.01
CA LEU A 562 26.12 8.83 14.51
C LEU A 562 27.29 9.77 14.20
N PRO A 563 28.23 10.00 15.15
CA PRO A 563 29.43 10.78 14.89
C PRO A 563 30.32 10.11 13.85
N ASN A 564 31.05 10.94 13.11
CA ASN A 564 32.06 10.60 12.11
C ASN A 564 32.78 9.24 12.29
N GLY A 565 32.78 8.46 11.20
CA GLY A 565 33.95 7.69 10.78
C GLY A 565 34.16 6.30 11.40
N ALA A 566 33.47 5.29 10.86
CA ALA A 566 34.06 4.04 10.40
C ALA A 566 32.95 3.16 9.77
N ILE A 567 33.15 2.77 8.51
CA ILE A 567 32.31 1.80 7.82
C ILE A 567 32.48 0.45 8.53
N SER A 568 31.39 -0.10 9.06
CA SER A 568 31.23 -1.55 9.10
C SER A 568 29.97 -1.90 8.30
N ASP A 569 30.16 -2.29 7.04
CA ASP A 569 29.16 -2.98 6.24
C ASP A 569 28.73 -4.24 7.00
N VAL A 570 27.59 -4.20 7.67
CA VAL A 570 26.93 -5.42 8.12
C VAL A 570 25.91 -5.79 7.04
N LYS A 571 26.39 -6.41 5.97
CA LYS A 571 25.52 -7.15 5.04
C LYS A 571 24.85 -8.28 5.82
N SER A 572 23.53 -8.43 5.69
CA SER A 572 22.82 -9.55 6.32
C SER A 572 23.29 -10.87 5.70
N LYS A 573 23.18 -11.99 6.44
CA LYS A 573 23.50 -13.33 5.89
C LYS A 573 22.71 -13.64 4.61
N PHE A 574 21.47 -13.14 4.51
CA PHE A 574 20.60 -13.30 3.34
C PHE A 574 21.18 -12.59 2.11
N ASP A 575 21.59 -11.32 2.26
CA ASP A 575 22.11 -10.49 1.16
C ASP A 575 23.47 -10.99 0.60
N ASN A 576 24.18 -11.83 1.36
CA ASN A 576 25.43 -12.45 0.92
C ASN A 576 25.22 -13.72 0.08
N LYS A 577 24.05 -14.35 0.18
CA LYS A 577 23.77 -15.66 -0.45
C LYS A 577 22.85 -15.59 -1.65
N ILE A 578 21.94 -14.63 -1.63
CA ILE A 578 20.90 -14.48 -2.63
C ILE A 578 21.25 -13.34 -3.58
N GLU A 579 21.10 -13.59 -4.88
CA GLU A 579 21.28 -12.55 -5.88
C GLU A 579 20.22 -11.45 -5.69
N PRO A 580 20.62 -10.16 -5.67
CA PRO A 580 19.70 -9.05 -5.41
C PRO A 580 18.49 -8.98 -6.35
N SER A 581 18.67 -9.38 -7.61
CA SER A 581 17.61 -9.43 -8.63
C SER A 581 16.52 -10.44 -8.23
N SER A 582 16.92 -11.66 -7.82
CA SER A 582 16.02 -12.69 -7.33
C SER A 582 15.31 -12.25 -6.06
N ALA A 583 16.05 -11.72 -5.06
CA ALA A 583 15.44 -11.24 -3.82
C ALA A 583 14.40 -10.14 -4.07
N LYS A 584 14.70 -9.19 -4.97
CA LYS A 584 13.78 -8.10 -5.32
C LYS A 584 12.52 -8.64 -6.01
N MET A 585 12.64 -9.56 -6.97
CA MET A 585 11.48 -10.19 -7.62
C MET A 585 10.65 -11.00 -6.63
N TYR A 586 11.30 -11.74 -5.73
CA TYR A 586 10.66 -12.54 -4.69
C TYR A 586 9.80 -11.67 -3.75
N PHE A 587 10.38 -10.62 -3.15
CA PHE A 587 9.61 -9.74 -2.26
C PHE A 587 8.59 -8.87 -3.00
N HIS A 588 8.83 -8.55 -4.28
CA HIS A 588 7.83 -7.89 -5.12
C HIS A 588 6.63 -8.80 -5.36
N TYR A 589 6.85 -10.06 -5.74
CA TYR A 589 5.80 -11.07 -5.94
C TYR A 589 4.94 -11.24 -4.68
N TYR A 590 5.56 -11.50 -3.53
CA TYR A 590 4.83 -11.65 -2.27
C TYR A 590 4.27 -10.34 -1.69
N GLY A 591 4.70 -9.18 -2.19
CA GLY A 591 4.11 -7.88 -1.89
C GLY A 591 2.78 -7.60 -2.59
N GLN A 592 2.40 -8.39 -3.61
CA GLN A 592 1.14 -8.22 -4.34
C GLN A 592 -0.02 -8.90 -3.60
N LEU A 593 -1.13 -8.17 -3.43
CA LEU A 593 -2.33 -8.67 -2.75
C LEU A 593 -2.96 -9.87 -3.47
N LEU A 594 -2.83 -9.97 -4.79
CA LEU A 594 -3.32 -11.12 -5.57
C LEU A 594 -2.65 -12.43 -5.13
N HIS A 595 -1.32 -12.41 -4.93
CA HIS A 595 -0.59 -13.58 -4.49
C HIS A 595 -0.91 -13.92 -3.02
N GLN A 596 -1.11 -12.91 -2.19
CA GLN A 596 -1.65 -13.11 -0.83
C GLN A 596 -3.05 -13.73 -0.85
N GLN A 597 -3.93 -13.31 -1.77
CA GLN A 597 -5.28 -13.86 -1.92
C GLN A 597 -5.26 -15.32 -2.40
N ASN A 598 -4.45 -15.66 -3.40
CA ASN A 598 -4.32 -17.05 -3.90
C ASN A 598 -3.92 -18.01 -2.77
N MET A 599 -2.96 -17.57 -1.95
CA MET A 599 -2.51 -18.29 -0.76
C MET A 599 -3.61 -18.44 0.30
N LEU A 600 -4.44 -17.42 0.52
CA LEU A 600 -5.55 -17.46 1.48
C LEU A 600 -6.73 -18.34 1.00
N GLN A 601 -6.97 -18.40 -0.31
CA GLN A 601 -8.05 -19.19 -0.92
C GLN A 601 -7.77 -20.70 -0.98
N ASP A 602 -6.51 -21.12 -0.82
CA ASP A 602 -6.18 -22.52 -0.58
C ASP A 602 -6.72 -22.92 0.81
N TYR A 603 -7.92 -23.50 0.82
CA TYR A 603 -8.62 -23.87 2.05
C TYR A 603 -7.91 -24.99 2.82
N VAL A 604 -7.26 -25.93 2.11
CA VAL A 604 -6.48 -27.00 2.75
C VAL A 604 -5.32 -26.38 3.51
N ARG A 605 -4.59 -25.45 2.88
CA ARG A 605 -3.53 -24.67 3.53
C ARG A 605 -4.05 -23.87 4.72
N THR A 606 -4.90 -22.87 4.47
CA THR A 606 -5.32 -21.91 5.50
C THR A 606 -6.12 -22.59 6.62
N GLY A 607 -6.97 -23.55 6.27
CA GLY A 607 -7.78 -24.32 7.23
C GLY A 607 -6.94 -25.22 8.14
N THR A 608 -5.89 -25.87 7.62
CA THR A 608 -5.01 -26.72 8.45
C THR A 608 -4.17 -25.89 9.41
N TYR A 609 -3.65 -24.73 8.98
CA TYR A 609 -2.96 -23.79 9.89
C TYR A 609 -3.89 -23.27 10.99
N TYR A 610 -5.12 -22.88 10.64
CA TYR A 610 -6.12 -22.45 11.60
C TYR A 610 -6.43 -23.56 12.62
N ALA A 611 -6.71 -24.78 12.16
CA ALA A 611 -6.98 -25.92 13.03
C ALA A 611 -5.79 -26.25 13.95
N ALA A 612 -4.56 -26.22 13.41
CA ALA A 612 -3.35 -26.46 14.18
C ALA A 612 -3.18 -25.46 15.33
N VAL A 613 -3.50 -24.18 15.11
CA VAL A 613 -3.44 -23.13 16.15
C VAL A 613 -4.59 -23.27 17.15
N ILE A 614 -5.83 -23.40 16.68
CA ILE A 614 -7.03 -23.40 17.53
C ILE A 614 -7.14 -24.64 18.40
N GLU A 615 -6.79 -25.81 17.90
CA GLU A 615 -6.85 -27.05 18.69
C GLU A 615 -5.68 -27.17 19.68
N ASN A 616 -4.58 -26.46 19.41
CA ASN A 616 -3.45 -26.33 20.31
C ASN A 616 -3.43 -24.97 21.00
N ARG A 617 -4.59 -24.35 21.25
CA ARG A 617 -4.70 -23.02 21.87
C ARG A 617 -3.93 -22.87 23.19
N ALA A 618 -3.76 -23.96 23.94
CA ALA A 618 -2.96 -24.00 25.17
C ALA A 618 -1.47 -23.69 24.92
N ASP A 619 -0.96 -24.01 23.73
CA ASP A 619 0.40 -23.63 23.32
C ASP A 619 0.47 -22.12 23.07
N PHE A 620 -0.57 -21.47 22.54
CA PHE A 620 -0.53 -20.06 22.13
C PHE A 620 -1.00 -19.05 23.19
N THR A 621 -1.88 -19.45 24.12
CA THR A 621 -2.52 -18.51 25.06
C THR A 621 -1.51 -17.93 26.05
N GLY A 622 -1.37 -16.60 26.06
CA GLY A 622 -0.46 -15.90 26.98
C GLY A 622 1.02 -16.14 26.69
N ARG A 623 1.36 -16.61 25.48
CA ARG A 623 2.72 -16.88 25.01
C ARG A 623 3.18 -15.83 24.01
N VAL A 624 4.49 -15.70 23.87
CA VAL A 624 5.11 -14.84 22.85
C VAL A 624 5.28 -15.64 21.56
N VAL A 625 4.68 -15.15 20.48
CA VAL A 625 4.66 -15.81 19.17
C VAL A 625 5.39 -14.96 18.15
N VAL A 626 6.22 -15.60 17.32
CA VAL A 626 6.86 -14.96 16.17
C VAL A 626 6.33 -15.58 14.88
N ASP A 627 5.80 -14.73 14.01
CA ASP A 627 5.33 -15.09 12.67
C ASP A 627 6.39 -14.70 11.63
N VAL A 628 7.09 -15.69 11.06
CA VAL A 628 8.16 -15.48 10.09
C VAL A 628 7.57 -15.41 8.68
N GLY A 629 7.75 -14.28 8.00
CA GLY A 629 7.21 -14.08 6.65
C GLY A 629 5.68 -13.91 6.63
N ALA A 630 5.14 -13.18 7.60
CA ALA A 630 3.70 -13.08 7.89
C ALA A 630 2.77 -12.73 6.70
N GLY A 631 3.29 -12.15 5.60
CA GLY A 631 2.49 -11.75 4.45
C GLY A 631 1.35 -10.81 4.84
N SER A 632 0.10 -11.23 4.60
CA SER A 632 -1.12 -10.55 5.05
C SER A 632 -1.31 -10.47 6.58
N GLY A 633 -0.55 -11.25 7.35
CA GLY A 633 -0.67 -11.38 8.80
C GLY A 633 -1.69 -12.42 9.25
N ILE A 634 -2.17 -13.30 8.35
CA ILE A 634 -3.25 -14.26 8.68
C ILE A 634 -2.88 -15.22 9.83
N LEU A 635 -1.64 -15.71 9.87
CA LEU A 635 -1.20 -16.61 10.95
C LEU A 635 -1.05 -15.83 12.27
N SER A 636 -0.53 -14.61 12.20
CA SER A 636 -0.53 -13.67 13.31
C SER A 636 -1.95 -13.38 13.85
N LEU A 637 -2.98 -13.29 13.00
CA LEU A 637 -4.37 -13.13 13.44
C LEU A 637 -4.91 -14.37 14.17
N PHE A 638 -4.40 -15.57 13.86
CA PHE A 638 -4.74 -16.78 14.60
C PHE A 638 -4.06 -16.85 15.98
N ALA A 639 -2.89 -16.21 16.15
CA ALA A 639 -2.04 -16.34 17.34
C ALA A 639 -1.95 -15.10 18.26
N ALA A 640 -2.16 -13.89 17.73
CA ALA A 640 -2.18 -12.57 18.37
C ALA A 640 -0.95 -12.12 19.21
N GLN A 641 0.09 -11.58 18.54
CA GLN A 641 0.89 -10.37 18.85
C GLN A 641 1.84 -10.12 17.64
N VAL A 642 2.07 -8.88 17.18
CA VAL A 642 2.84 -8.60 15.94
C VAL A 642 3.99 -7.63 16.17
N ILE A 643 5.22 -8.05 15.84
CA ILE A 643 6.42 -7.21 15.71
C ILE A 643 6.90 -7.36 14.26
N LYS A 644 7.01 -6.26 13.51
CA LYS A 644 7.31 -6.29 12.06
C LYS A 644 8.76 -5.91 11.75
N GLY A 645 9.44 -6.77 10.98
CA GLY A 645 10.74 -6.48 10.34
C GLY A 645 11.37 -7.75 9.77
N LYS A 646 12.56 -7.64 9.13
CA LYS A 646 13.28 -8.82 8.61
C LYS A 646 13.83 -9.66 9.76
N VAL A 647 13.70 -10.99 9.69
CA VAL A 647 14.20 -11.92 10.71
C VAL A 647 15.69 -11.71 11.01
N GLU A 648 16.47 -11.37 9.99
CA GLU A 648 17.90 -11.17 10.10
C GLU A 648 18.29 -9.87 10.82
N GLU A 649 17.35 -8.93 10.97
CA GLU A 649 17.61 -7.56 11.43
C GLU A 649 16.80 -7.18 12.69
N VAL A 650 15.67 -7.87 12.93
CA VAL A 650 14.80 -7.65 14.10
C VAL A 650 15.46 -8.14 15.39
N LYS A 651 15.25 -7.39 16.47
CA LYS A 651 15.53 -7.82 17.84
C LYS A 651 14.20 -7.90 18.60
N LEU A 652 13.93 -9.04 19.21
CA LEU A 652 12.74 -9.22 20.02
C LEU A 652 12.99 -8.72 21.46
N PRO A 653 11.98 -8.12 22.12
CA PRO A 653 12.09 -7.68 23.51
C PRO A 653 12.30 -8.85 24.48
N GLU A 654 11.74 -10.02 24.16
CA GLU A 654 11.99 -11.31 24.79
C GLU A 654 11.97 -12.42 23.74
N LYS A 655 12.61 -13.56 24.04
CA LYS A 655 12.58 -14.72 23.14
C LYS A 655 11.16 -15.30 23.07
N ALA A 656 10.77 -15.75 21.90
CA ALA A 656 9.46 -16.34 21.64
C ALA A 656 9.32 -17.74 22.25
N ASP A 657 8.13 -18.06 22.73
CA ASP A 657 7.74 -19.43 23.13
C ASP A 657 7.42 -20.29 21.90
N ILE A 658 6.84 -19.68 20.86
CA ILE A 658 6.42 -20.33 19.63
C ILE A 658 6.87 -19.54 18.41
N LEU A 659 7.36 -20.25 17.41
CA LEU A 659 7.66 -19.72 16.10
C LEU A 659 6.74 -20.38 15.06
N ILE A 660 5.90 -19.57 14.44
CA ILE A 660 4.99 -19.98 13.38
C ILE A 660 5.44 -19.38 12.05
N SER A 661 5.33 -20.14 10.97
CA SER A 661 5.59 -19.65 9.62
C SER A 661 4.93 -20.56 8.62
N GLU A 662 4.84 -20.10 7.38
CA GLU A 662 4.58 -20.94 6.22
C GLU A 662 5.78 -20.83 5.28
N PRO A 663 6.86 -21.60 5.52
CA PRO A 663 8.11 -21.47 4.78
C PRO A 663 8.22 -22.46 3.61
N MET A 664 7.14 -23.16 3.23
CA MET A 664 7.20 -24.26 2.28
C MET A 664 7.10 -23.76 0.84
N GLY A 665 8.13 -24.01 0.06
CA GLY A 665 8.06 -23.90 -1.41
C GLY A 665 7.68 -25.22 -2.07
N THR A 666 7.63 -25.22 -3.40
CA THR A 666 7.59 -26.45 -4.21
C THR A 666 8.70 -27.42 -3.80
N LEU A 667 8.40 -28.72 -3.71
CA LEU A 667 9.32 -29.73 -3.18
C LEU A 667 9.79 -29.43 -1.73
N LEU A 668 8.99 -28.72 -0.94
CA LEU A 668 9.28 -28.21 0.42
C LEU A 668 10.36 -27.12 0.48
N VAL A 669 11.42 -27.23 -0.31
CA VAL A 669 12.67 -26.45 -0.17
C VAL A 669 12.81 -25.28 -1.15
N ASN A 670 12.04 -25.25 -2.24
CA ASN A 670 12.14 -24.15 -3.21
C ASN A 670 11.91 -22.79 -2.54
N GLU A 671 12.43 -21.71 -3.14
CA GLU A 671 12.44 -20.35 -2.56
C GLU A 671 13.38 -20.15 -1.36
N ARG A 672 13.93 -21.25 -0.81
CA ARG A 672 14.94 -21.25 0.28
C ARG A 672 14.47 -20.55 1.56
N MET A 673 13.17 -20.46 1.80
CA MET A 673 12.60 -19.80 2.98
C MET A 673 12.81 -20.62 4.28
N LEU A 674 13.04 -21.93 4.18
CA LEU A 674 13.41 -22.78 5.32
C LEU A 674 14.68 -22.31 6.03
N GLU A 675 15.63 -21.70 5.32
CA GLU A 675 16.84 -21.12 5.92
C GLU A 675 16.47 -19.98 6.88
N SER A 676 15.63 -19.04 6.44
CA SER A 676 15.13 -17.96 7.32
C SER A 676 14.31 -18.49 8.49
N TYR A 677 13.59 -19.60 8.31
CA TYR A 677 12.84 -20.26 9.37
C TYR A 677 13.76 -20.84 10.46
N ILE A 678 14.85 -21.52 10.07
CA ILE A 678 15.86 -22.06 10.99
C ILE A 678 16.66 -20.93 11.66
N ILE A 679 17.03 -19.88 10.91
CA ILE A 679 17.70 -18.69 11.49
C ILE A 679 16.82 -18.04 12.55
N ALA A 680 15.51 -17.94 12.30
CA ALA A 680 14.56 -17.39 13.25
C ALA A 680 14.48 -18.25 14.51
N ARG A 681 14.48 -19.59 14.40
CA ARG A 681 14.54 -20.50 15.57
C ARG A 681 15.76 -20.18 16.43
N ASP A 682 16.94 -20.17 15.84
CA ASP A 682 18.20 -20.02 16.58
C ASP A 682 18.30 -18.67 17.29
N ARG A 683 17.79 -17.61 16.65
CA ARG A 683 17.82 -16.25 17.19
C ARG A 683 16.74 -16.01 18.22
N PHE A 684 15.52 -16.44 17.93
CA PHE A 684 14.33 -15.90 18.56
C PHE A 684 13.61 -16.89 19.46
N LEU A 685 13.77 -18.20 19.26
CA LEU A 685 13.06 -19.19 20.06
C LEU A 685 13.76 -19.41 21.40
N VAL A 686 12.97 -19.54 22.48
CA VAL A 686 13.47 -20.02 23.77
C VAL A 686 13.93 -21.47 23.67
N PRO A 687 14.86 -21.93 24.54
CA PRO A 687 15.17 -23.36 24.64
C PRO A 687 13.88 -24.16 24.90
N LYS A 688 13.63 -25.20 24.10
CA LYS A 688 12.38 -26.00 24.10
C LYS A 688 11.11 -25.26 23.69
N GLY A 689 11.22 -24.08 23.07
CA GLY A 689 10.11 -23.43 22.39
C GLY A 689 9.62 -24.29 21.21
N LYS A 690 8.40 -24.05 20.74
CA LYS A 690 7.79 -24.86 19.68
C LYS A 690 7.89 -24.21 18.31
N MET A 691 7.99 -25.04 17.29
CA MET A 691 7.96 -24.63 15.89
C MET A 691 6.72 -25.19 15.19
N PHE A 692 6.01 -24.32 14.48
CA PHE A 692 4.83 -24.65 13.69
C PHE A 692 5.07 -24.21 12.23
N PRO A 693 5.32 -25.14 11.29
CA PRO A 693 5.47 -26.59 11.48
C PRO A 693 6.79 -26.99 12.18
N SER A 694 6.82 -28.17 12.78
CA SER A 694 8.00 -28.71 13.48
C SER A 694 8.84 -29.66 12.63
N VAL A 695 8.21 -30.39 11.70
CA VAL A 695 8.89 -31.38 10.84
C VAL A 695 8.37 -31.25 9.42
N GLY A 696 9.26 -31.32 8.44
CA GLY A 696 8.93 -31.51 7.03
C GLY A 696 9.37 -32.88 6.54
N ARG A 697 8.59 -33.51 5.66
CA ARG A 697 8.93 -34.77 5.01
C ARG A 697 8.84 -34.60 3.51
N ILE A 698 9.92 -34.86 2.80
CA ILE A 698 9.89 -35.02 1.34
C ILE A 698 9.63 -36.49 1.07
N HIS A 699 8.56 -36.78 0.34
CA HIS A 699 8.22 -38.12 -0.12
C HIS A 699 8.64 -38.28 -1.57
N MET A 700 9.16 -39.45 -1.93
CA MET A 700 9.63 -39.76 -3.28
C MET A 700 9.18 -41.16 -3.68
N ALA A 701 8.75 -41.33 -4.92
CA ALA A 701 8.43 -42.63 -5.51
C ALA A 701 8.68 -42.61 -7.02
N PRO A 702 9.24 -43.68 -7.63
CA PRO A 702 9.33 -43.79 -9.08
C PRO A 702 7.92 -43.85 -9.69
N PHE A 703 7.72 -43.23 -10.87
CA PHE A 703 6.43 -43.24 -11.56
C PHE A 703 6.55 -43.72 -13.00
N SER A 704 5.43 -44.16 -13.57
CA SER A 704 5.28 -44.50 -14.98
C SER A 704 4.15 -43.69 -15.61
N ASP A 705 4.50 -42.73 -16.48
CA ASP A 705 3.54 -41.93 -17.25
C ASP A 705 4.09 -41.71 -18.68
N GLU A 706 3.65 -42.55 -19.61
CA GLU A 706 4.06 -42.48 -21.03
C GLU A 706 3.56 -41.19 -21.69
N TYR A 707 2.36 -40.73 -21.34
CA TYR A 707 1.76 -39.54 -21.95
C TYR A 707 2.57 -38.30 -21.60
N LEU A 708 2.97 -38.13 -20.35
CA LEU A 708 3.84 -37.03 -19.95
C LEU A 708 5.19 -37.08 -20.68
N PHE A 709 5.81 -38.26 -20.74
CA PHE A 709 7.11 -38.42 -21.40
C PHE A 709 7.04 -38.04 -22.88
N VAL A 710 6.03 -38.55 -23.59
CA VAL A 710 5.80 -38.25 -25.02
C VAL A 710 5.44 -36.78 -25.23
N GLU A 711 4.67 -36.17 -24.32
CA GLU A 711 4.34 -34.73 -24.39
C GLU A 711 5.60 -33.86 -24.35
N ILE A 712 6.53 -34.15 -23.43
CA ILE A 712 7.80 -33.42 -23.33
C ILE A 712 8.67 -33.68 -24.56
N ALA A 713 8.79 -34.94 -24.99
CA ALA A 713 9.55 -35.30 -26.18
C ALA A 713 8.99 -34.64 -27.46
N ASN A 714 7.67 -34.54 -27.61
CA ASN A 714 7.04 -33.93 -28.78
C ASN A 714 7.30 -32.42 -28.89
N LYS A 715 7.49 -31.71 -27.77
CA LYS A 715 7.90 -30.29 -27.80
C LYS A 715 9.24 -30.08 -28.48
N THR A 716 10.11 -31.09 -28.47
CA THR A 716 11.44 -31.02 -29.11
C THR A 716 11.33 -31.12 -30.63
N LEU A 717 10.30 -31.80 -31.16
CA LEU A 717 10.12 -32.01 -32.60
C LEU A 717 9.97 -30.71 -33.40
N PHE A 718 9.44 -29.64 -32.78
CA PHE A 718 9.42 -28.31 -33.38
C PHE A 718 10.80 -27.89 -33.89
N TRP A 719 11.86 -28.23 -33.16
CA TRP A 719 13.23 -27.85 -33.48
C TRP A 719 13.89 -28.74 -34.55
N GLN A 720 13.20 -29.78 -35.04
CA GLN A 720 13.69 -30.61 -36.14
C GLN A 720 13.33 -30.07 -37.53
N GLN A 721 12.74 -28.87 -37.60
CA GLN A 721 12.34 -28.25 -38.86
C GLN A 721 13.56 -27.72 -39.62
N GLN A 722 13.78 -28.25 -40.83
CA GLN A 722 14.87 -27.84 -41.73
C GLN A 722 14.57 -26.53 -42.49
N ASN A 723 13.31 -26.07 -42.48
CA ASN A 723 12.90 -24.87 -43.21
C ASN A 723 11.74 -24.15 -42.49
N TYR A 724 12.02 -23.55 -41.35
CA TYR A 724 11.10 -22.66 -40.66
C TYR A 724 11.32 -21.23 -41.16
N TYR A 725 10.44 -20.74 -42.06
CA TYR A 725 10.57 -19.43 -42.71
C TYR A 725 11.94 -19.18 -43.39
N GLY A 726 12.54 -20.21 -44.00
CA GLY A 726 13.84 -20.11 -44.65
C GLY A 726 15.04 -20.40 -43.75
N VAL A 727 14.83 -20.80 -42.49
CA VAL A 727 15.88 -21.10 -41.51
C VAL A 727 15.82 -22.57 -41.07
N ASP A 728 16.97 -23.25 -41.06
CA ASP A 728 17.12 -24.59 -40.50
C ASP A 728 17.32 -24.52 -38.97
N LEU A 729 16.39 -25.07 -38.20
CA LEU A 729 16.41 -25.07 -36.73
C LEU A 729 17.07 -26.32 -36.13
N THR A 730 17.44 -27.32 -36.94
CA THR A 730 17.87 -28.65 -36.46
C THR A 730 19.10 -28.60 -35.55
N ALA A 731 19.99 -27.63 -35.74
CA ALA A 731 21.14 -27.40 -34.89
C ALA A 731 20.78 -27.14 -33.41
N LEU A 732 19.56 -26.64 -33.13
CA LEU A 732 19.07 -26.34 -31.78
C LEU A 732 18.32 -27.52 -31.13
N HIS A 733 18.00 -28.59 -31.86
CA HIS A 733 17.21 -29.71 -31.36
C HIS A 733 17.82 -30.35 -30.11
N GLY A 734 19.14 -30.57 -30.08
CA GLY A 734 19.82 -31.16 -28.93
C GLY A 734 19.70 -30.29 -27.66
N SER A 735 19.94 -28.99 -27.80
CA SER A 735 19.81 -28.02 -26.70
C SER A 735 18.36 -27.90 -26.21
N ALA A 736 17.40 -27.90 -27.13
CA ALA A 736 15.97 -27.88 -26.78
C ALA A 736 15.55 -29.15 -26.05
N PHE A 737 15.97 -30.33 -26.53
CA PHE A 737 15.70 -31.62 -25.88
C PHE A 737 16.23 -31.63 -24.44
N GLN A 738 17.49 -31.23 -24.24
CA GLN A 738 18.07 -31.12 -22.90
C GLN A 738 17.33 -30.08 -22.04
N GLY A 739 16.99 -28.92 -22.61
CA GLY A 739 16.23 -27.86 -21.95
C GLY A 739 14.88 -28.35 -21.41
N TYR A 740 14.04 -28.94 -22.26
CA TYR A 740 12.73 -29.42 -21.85
C TYR A 740 12.80 -30.53 -20.78
N PHE A 741 13.73 -31.48 -20.89
CA PHE A 741 13.92 -32.54 -19.87
C PHE A 741 14.61 -32.06 -18.59
N SER A 742 15.15 -30.84 -18.56
CA SER A 742 15.69 -30.21 -17.35
C SER A 742 14.65 -29.44 -16.54
N GLN A 743 13.40 -29.37 -17.00
CA GLN A 743 12.31 -28.74 -16.27
C GLN A 743 11.57 -29.79 -15.43
N PRO A 744 11.54 -29.67 -14.09
CA PRO A 744 10.65 -30.48 -13.29
C PRO A 744 9.20 -30.08 -13.57
N VAL A 745 8.28 -31.05 -13.57
CA VAL A 745 6.87 -30.83 -13.89
C VAL A 745 6.08 -30.63 -12.60
N VAL A 746 5.30 -29.56 -12.51
CA VAL A 746 4.38 -29.29 -11.40
C VAL A 746 2.96 -29.59 -11.87
N ASP A 747 2.35 -30.64 -11.33
CA ASP A 747 0.93 -30.95 -11.52
C ASP A 747 0.38 -31.95 -10.50
N ALA A 748 -0.94 -32.14 -10.54
CA ALA A 748 -1.61 -33.23 -9.82
C ALA A 748 -1.68 -34.47 -10.71
N PHE A 749 -1.42 -35.65 -10.14
CA PHE A 749 -1.47 -36.91 -10.87
C PHE A 749 -2.10 -38.04 -10.05
N ASP A 750 -2.51 -39.10 -10.75
CA ASP A 750 -3.13 -40.27 -10.12
C ASP A 750 -2.09 -41.11 -9.36
N PRO A 751 -2.28 -41.41 -8.06
CA PRO A 751 -1.37 -42.24 -7.28
C PRO A 751 -1.08 -43.62 -7.88
N ARG A 752 -1.97 -44.15 -8.73
CA ARG A 752 -1.79 -45.43 -9.43
C ARG A 752 -0.64 -45.41 -10.44
N LEU A 753 -0.12 -44.23 -10.81
CA LEU A 753 1.07 -44.10 -11.66
C LEU A 753 2.37 -44.38 -10.90
N LEU A 754 2.32 -44.50 -9.56
CA LEU A 754 3.49 -44.84 -8.74
C LEU A 754 3.87 -46.31 -8.90
N VAL A 755 5.16 -46.57 -9.09
CA VAL A 755 5.72 -47.91 -9.36
C VAL A 755 6.10 -48.64 -8.06
N SER A 756 6.26 -47.90 -6.96
CA SER A 756 6.54 -48.45 -5.62
C SER A 756 5.85 -47.62 -4.54
N PRO A 757 5.73 -48.15 -3.30
CA PRO A 757 5.50 -47.32 -2.14
C PRO A 757 6.54 -46.19 -2.03
N PRO A 758 6.15 -45.02 -1.51
CA PRO A 758 7.08 -43.91 -1.35
C PRO A 758 8.07 -44.15 -0.21
N MET A 759 9.27 -43.60 -0.37
CA MET A 759 10.20 -43.37 0.72
C MET A 759 10.13 -41.91 1.18
N SER A 760 10.58 -41.63 2.39
CA SER A 760 10.58 -40.27 2.95
C SER A 760 11.96 -39.85 3.42
N HIS A 761 12.33 -38.61 3.12
CA HIS A 761 13.43 -37.91 3.76
C HIS A 761 12.85 -36.89 4.74
N VAL A 762 13.32 -36.91 5.99
CA VAL A 762 12.76 -36.12 7.09
C VAL A 762 13.70 -34.98 7.44
N ILE A 763 13.15 -33.77 7.52
CA ILE A 763 13.85 -32.58 8.01
C ILE A 763 13.16 -32.15 9.31
N ASP A 764 13.82 -32.35 10.44
CA ASP A 764 13.34 -31.85 11.73
C ASP A 764 13.77 -30.39 11.90
N PHE A 765 12.82 -29.45 11.85
CA PHE A 765 13.11 -28.04 11.95
C PHE A 765 13.59 -27.62 13.33
N ASN A 766 13.43 -28.45 14.36
CA ASN A 766 13.97 -28.18 15.70
C ASN A 766 15.48 -28.47 15.79
N GLU A 767 16.00 -29.36 14.93
CA GLU A 767 17.38 -29.84 15.00
C GLU A 767 18.23 -29.43 13.79
N ALA A 768 17.62 -29.25 12.62
CA ALA A 768 18.30 -28.93 11.38
C ALA A 768 19.10 -27.63 11.47
N LYS A 769 20.26 -27.58 10.84
CA LYS A 769 21.07 -26.36 10.72
C LYS A 769 20.85 -25.69 9.37
N GLU A 770 21.16 -24.40 9.32
CA GLU A 770 21.11 -23.61 8.09
C GLU A 770 21.95 -24.26 6.98
N GLU A 771 23.11 -24.81 7.33
CA GLU A 771 24.04 -25.43 6.36
C GLU A 771 23.53 -26.76 5.79
N ASP A 772 22.71 -27.49 6.54
CA ASP A 772 22.15 -28.78 6.11
C ASP A 772 21.20 -28.61 4.90
N LEU A 773 20.74 -27.37 4.65
CA LEU A 773 19.86 -27.04 3.53
C LEU A 773 20.63 -26.62 2.27
N TYR A 774 21.94 -26.35 2.31
CA TYR A 774 22.66 -25.92 1.10
C TYR A 774 22.85 -27.09 0.13
N GLU A 775 23.00 -28.30 0.65
CA GLU A 775 23.21 -29.51 -0.11
C GLU A 775 22.47 -30.66 0.58
N ILE A 776 21.42 -31.15 -0.08
CA ILE A 776 20.59 -32.23 0.45
C ILE A 776 20.84 -33.45 -0.43
N ASP A 777 21.48 -34.46 0.13
CA ASP A 777 21.80 -35.71 -0.55
C ASP A 777 20.96 -36.87 -0.02
N ILE A 778 20.12 -37.44 -0.88
CA ILE A 778 19.16 -38.48 -0.51
C ILE A 778 19.46 -39.75 -1.33
N PRO A 779 20.00 -40.82 -0.69
CA PRO A 779 20.15 -42.10 -1.35
C PRO A 779 18.77 -42.72 -1.59
N LEU A 780 18.50 -43.11 -2.82
CA LEU A 780 17.20 -43.64 -3.23
C LEU A 780 17.24 -45.17 -3.25
N LYS A 781 16.22 -45.78 -2.67
CA LYS A 781 16.04 -47.24 -2.70
C LYS A 781 14.55 -47.60 -2.69
N PHE A 782 14.13 -48.30 -3.74
CA PHE A 782 12.75 -48.72 -3.94
C PHE A 782 12.67 -50.18 -4.38
N VAL A 783 11.51 -50.80 -4.16
CA VAL A 783 11.17 -52.12 -4.71
C VAL A 783 9.96 -51.96 -5.62
N ALA A 784 10.12 -52.26 -6.91
CA ALA A 784 9.06 -52.13 -7.89
C ALA A 784 7.90 -53.07 -7.55
N SER A 785 6.70 -52.52 -7.41
CA SER A 785 5.46 -53.30 -7.17
C SER A 785 4.86 -53.81 -8.48
N VAL A 786 5.19 -53.19 -9.60
CA VAL A 786 4.71 -53.52 -10.93
C VAL A 786 5.85 -53.54 -11.94
N GLY A 787 5.79 -54.44 -12.93
CA GLY A 787 6.70 -54.44 -14.06
C GLY A 787 6.29 -53.37 -15.07
N THR A 788 7.13 -52.38 -15.33
CA THR A 788 6.82 -51.25 -16.21
C THR A 788 8.08 -50.48 -16.63
N ARG A 789 7.88 -49.46 -17.48
CA ARG A 789 8.88 -48.44 -17.80
C ARG A 789 8.77 -47.28 -16.81
N VAL A 790 9.81 -47.06 -16.02
CA VAL A 790 9.93 -45.97 -15.06
C VAL A 790 10.37 -44.71 -15.81
N HIS A 791 9.50 -43.70 -15.79
CA HIS A 791 9.68 -42.45 -16.50
C HIS A 791 10.38 -41.38 -15.67
N GLY A 792 10.42 -41.55 -14.34
CA GLY A 792 11.04 -40.57 -13.46
C GLY A 792 10.75 -40.80 -11.99
N LEU A 793 11.03 -39.76 -11.19
CA LEU A 793 10.76 -39.71 -9.76
C LEU A 793 9.67 -38.66 -9.48
N ALA A 794 8.62 -39.07 -8.80
CA ALA A 794 7.59 -38.17 -8.29
C ALA A 794 7.88 -37.82 -6.85
N CYS A 795 7.68 -36.55 -6.49
CA CYS A 795 7.98 -36.00 -5.19
C CYS A 795 6.84 -35.11 -4.68
N TRP A 796 6.58 -35.18 -3.38
CA TRP A 796 5.64 -34.32 -2.66
C TRP A 796 6.13 -34.14 -1.23
N PHE A 797 5.41 -33.37 -0.42
CA PHE A 797 5.79 -33.17 0.97
C PHE A 797 4.62 -33.14 1.94
N ASP A 798 4.95 -33.45 3.19
CA ASP A 798 4.08 -33.30 4.34
C ASP A 798 4.77 -32.42 5.39
N VAL A 799 4.01 -31.64 6.14
CA VAL A 799 4.53 -30.94 7.33
C VAL A 799 3.68 -31.25 8.56
N LEU A 800 4.35 -31.42 9.70
CA LEU A 800 3.74 -31.72 10.99
C LEU A 800 3.70 -30.46 11.85
N PHE A 801 2.52 -30.15 12.40
CA PHE A 801 2.33 -29.25 13.52
C PHE A 801 2.24 -30.08 14.80
N ASN A 802 3.36 -30.22 15.51
CA ASN A 802 3.46 -31.05 16.71
C ASN A 802 3.01 -30.29 17.96
N GLY A 803 1.71 -30.05 18.06
CA GLY A 803 1.10 -29.36 19.20
C GLY A 803 0.97 -30.22 20.47
N SER A 804 0.78 -29.57 21.62
CA SER A 804 0.70 -30.27 22.92
C SER A 804 -0.60 -31.05 23.08
N THR A 805 -1.66 -30.59 22.41
CA THR A 805 -2.98 -31.22 22.48
C THR A 805 -3.16 -32.23 21.36
N VAL A 806 -2.89 -31.83 20.12
CA VAL A 806 -3.12 -32.63 18.91
C VAL A 806 -2.01 -32.41 17.89
N GLN A 807 -1.56 -33.50 17.27
CA GLN A 807 -0.69 -33.49 16.10
C GLN A 807 -1.51 -33.29 14.82
N ARG A 808 -1.12 -32.33 13.98
CA ARG A 808 -1.78 -32.07 12.69
C ARG A 808 -0.79 -32.17 11.54
N TRP A 809 -1.20 -32.84 10.47
CA TRP A 809 -0.43 -32.96 9.23
C TRP A 809 -1.09 -32.12 8.13
N LEU A 810 -0.29 -31.31 7.44
CA LEU A 810 -0.62 -30.78 6.13
C LEU A 810 0.12 -31.63 5.11
N THR A 811 -0.61 -32.24 4.18
CA THR A 811 -0.05 -33.13 3.16
C THR A 811 -0.32 -32.58 1.77
N THR A 812 0.66 -32.75 0.88
CA THR A 812 0.54 -32.47 -0.56
C THR A 812 0.56 -33.77 -1.39
N ALA A 813 0.31 -34.92 -0.76
CA ALA A 813 0.37 -36.22 -1.42
C ALA A 813 -0.60 -36.34 -2.60
N PRO A 814 -0.22 -37.08 -3.67
CA PRO A 814 -1.14 -37.38 -4.75
C PRO A 814 -2.34 -38.17 -4.19
N GLY A 815 -3.54 -37.85 -4.67
CA GLY A 815 -4.80 -38.44 -4.18
C GLY A 815 -5.39 -37.78 -2.93
N ALA A 816 -4.63 -36.91 -2.23
CA ALA A 816 -5.20 -35.99 -1.24
C ALA A 816 -5.87 -34.78 -1.95
N PRO A 817 -6.71 -33.99 -1.26
CA PRO A 817 -7.21 -32.73 -1.79
C PRO A 817 -6.08 -31.83 -2.30
N THR A 818 -6.19 -31.37 -3.55
CA THR A 818 -5.12 -30.62 -4.20
C THR A 818 -4.87 -29.28 -3.52
N THR A 819 -3.61 -29.02 -3.18
CA THR A 819 -3.10 -27.72 -2.72
C THR A 819 -2.46 -26.95 -3.87
N HIS A 820 -2.23 -25.65 -3.71
CA HIS A 820 -1.56 -24.85 -4.74
C HIS A 820 -0.11 -25.28 -5.05
N TRP A 821 0.55 -26.04 -4.17
CA TRP A 821 1.88 -26.61 -4.41
C TRP A 821 1.89 -27.78 -5.41
N TYR A 822 0.74 -28.45 -5.62
CA TYR A 822 0.65 -29.69 -6.41
C TYR A 822 1.71 -30.73 -5.99
N GLN A 823 2.17 -31.56 -6.93
CA GLN A 823 3.32 -32.45 -6.78
C GLN A 823 4.39 -32.12 -7.83
N ILE A 824 5.61 -32.63 -7.63
CA ILE A 824 6.72 -32.51 -8.58
C ILE A 824 6.99 -33.84 -9.25
N ARG A 825 7.22 -33.83 -10.56
CA ARG A 825 7.69 -35.00 -11.32
C ARG A 825 8.97 -34.66 -12.07
N CYS A 826 10.06 -35.33 -11.69
CA CYS A 826 11.36 -35.26 -12.34
C CYS A 826 11.44 -36.34 -13.41
N VAL A 827 11.30 -35.95 -14.69
CA VAL A 827 11.27 -36.88 -15.82
C VAL A 827 12.69 -37.22 -16.27
N LEU A 828 12.98 -38.50 -16.46
CA LEU A 828 14.24 -38.97 -17.04
C LEU A 828 14.20 -38.81 -18.56
N SER A 829 15.30 -38.37 -19.17
CA SER A 829 15.44 -38.35 -20.63
C SER A 829 15.52 -39.74 -21.25
N GLN A 830 15.98 -40.72 -20.47
CA GLN A 830 16.01 -42.14 -20.82
C GLN A 830 15.28 -42.95 -19.73
N PRO A 831 14.05 -43.41 -19.99
CA PRO A 831 13.30 -44.24 -19.03
C PRO A 831 14.00 -45.58 -18.76
N ILE A 832 13.83 -46.12 -17.54
CA ILE A 832 14.41 -47.42 -17.15
C ILE A 832 13.34 -48.51 -17.05
N TYR A 833 13.67 -49.74 -17.39
CA TYR A 833 12.75 -50.88 -17.33
C TYR A 833 12.96 -51.69 -16.06
N VAL A 834 11.86 -52.03 -15.40
CA VAL A 834 11.87 -52.79 -14.15
C VAL A 834 10.81 -53.87 -14.17
N MET A 835 11.08 -54.98 -13.50
CA MET A 835 10.13 -56.06 -13.23
C MET A 835 9.58 -55.95 -11.80
N THR A 836 8.40 -56.53 -11.55
CA THR A 836 7.87 -56.64 -10.17
C THR A 836 8.88 -57.34 -9.25
N GLY A 837 9.08 -56.79 -8.04
CA GLY A 837 10.02 -57.26 -7.03
C GLY A 837 11.46 -56.77 -7.24
N GLN A 838 11.75 -56.04 -8.32
CA GLN A 838 13.10 -55.58 -8.62
C GLN A 838 13.47 -54.33 -7.81
N GLU A 839 14.73 -54.28 -7.37
CA GLU A 839 15.29 -53.11 -6.68
C GLU A 839 15.63 -52.00 -7.68
N ILE A 840 15.21 -50.78 -7.35
CA ILE A 840 15.60 -49.53 -8.02
C ILE A 840 16.42 -48.72 -7.02
N THR A 841 17.66 -48.42 -7.36
CA THR A 841 18.59 -47.64 -6.53
C THR A 841 18.94 -46.34 -7.20
N GLY A 842 19.37 -45.33 -6.45
CA GLY A 842 19.74 -44.07 -7.06
C GLY A 842 20.16 -43.02 -6.05
N GLN A 843 20.16 -41.78 -6.50
CA GLN A 843 20.49 -40.61 -5.69
C GLN A 843 19.67 -39.42 -6.16
N LEU A 844 19.05 -38.71 -5.21
CA LEU A 844 18.47 -37.40 -5.41
C LEU A 844 19.34 -36.40 -4.66
N HIS A 845 20.13 -35.64 -5.41
CA HIS A 845 21.07 -34.67 -4.88
C HIS A 845 20.63 -33.25 -5.25
N MET A 846 20.34 -32.42 -4.25
CA MET A 846 19.84 -31.06 -4.45
C MET A 846 20.85 -30.05 -3.93
N VAL A 847 21.28 -29.13 -4.80
CA VAL A 847 22.28 -28.10 -4.48
C VAL A 847 21.66 -26.71 -4.59
N ALA A 848 21.67 -25.97 -3.48
CA ALA A 848 21.14 -24.63 -3.41
C ALA A 848 22.00 -23.65 -4.23
N HIS A 849 21.36 -22.65 -4.85
CA HIS A 849 22.05 -21.58 -5.55
C HIS A 849 21.45 -20.19 -5.26
N ASN A 850 22.14 -19.16 -5.72
CA ASN A 850 21.88 -17.75 -5.40
C ASN A 850 20.57 -17.19 -5.98
N ALA A 851 19.95 -17.86 -6.95
CA ALA A 851 18.63 -17.48 -7.49
C ALA A 851 17.45 -18.01 -6.65
N GLN A 852 17.65 -18.23 -5.34
CA GLN A 852 16.64 -18.72 -4.37
C GLN A 852 16.00 -20.06 -4.77
N SER A 853 16.80 -21.01 -5.25
CA SER A 853 16.29 -22.33 -5.64
C SER A 853 17.39 -23.40 -5.61
N TYR A 854 17.08 -24.58 -6.13
CA TYR A 854 17.94 -25.76 -6.17
C TYR A 854 18.15 -26.28 -7.59
N THR A 855 19.37 -26.74 -7.83
CA THR A 855 19.67 -27.66 -8.93
C THR A 855 19.49 -29.08 -8.43
N ILE A 856 18.72 -29.89 -9.16
CA ILE A 856 18.44 -31.29 -8.82
C ILE A 856 19.28 -32.19 -9.75
N ASN A 857 20.15 -33.01 -9.18
CA ASN A 857 20.81 -34.10 -9.87
C ASN A 857 20.14 -35.41 -9.45
N LEU A 858 19.40 -36.02 -10.37
CA LEU A 858 18.71 -37.29 -10.15
C LEU A 858 19.45 -38.39 -10.90
N THR A 859 19.70 -39.51 -10.23
CA THR A 859 20.12 -40.76 -10.87
C THR A 859 19.22 -41.89 -10.39
N LEU A 860 18.72 -42.70 -11.31
CA LEU A 860 18.01 -43.95 -11.03
C LEU A 860 18.67 -45.10 -11.81
N SER A 861 18.80 -46.24 -11.16
CA SER A 861 19.45 -47.41 -11.71
C SER A 861 18.73 -48.69 -11.31
N ALA A 862 18.71 -49.67 -12.22
CA ALA A 862 18.15 -51.00 -11.98
C ALA A 862 18.94 -52.06 -12.78
N LYS A 863 19.08 -53.27 -12.23
CA LYS A 863 19.79 -54.38 -12.92
C LYS A 863 18.97 -54.95 -14.07
N MET A 864 19.51 -55.05 -15.28
CA MET A 864 18.76 -55.63 -16.42
C MET A 864 18.43 -57.11 -16.20
N TRP A 865 17.25 -57.53 -16.66
CA TRP A 865 16.83 -58.94 -16.72
C TRP A 865 16.29 -59.24 -18.13
N GLY A 866 16.84 -60.24 -18.82
CA GLY A 866 16.41 -60.65 -20.17
C GLY A 866 17.39 -61.61 -20.88
N PRO A 867 17.00 -62.23 -22.01
CA PRO A 867 17.87 -63.12 -22.78
C PRO A 867 19.10 -62.37 -23.30
N GLY A 868 20.29 -62.76 -22.83
CA GLY A 868 21.56 -62.08 -23.13
C GLY A 868 22.15 -61.28 -21.96
N ALA A 869 21.42 -61.11 -20.85
CA ALA A 869 21.99 -60.62 -19.60
C ALA A 869 22.53 -61.81 -18.78
N GLU A 870 23.85 -61.94 -18.68
CA GLU A 870 24.44 -62.84 -17.68
C GLU A 870 23.96 -62.43 -16.29
N GLN A 871 23.64 -63.42 -15.43
CA GLN A 871 23.18 -63.22 -14.06
C GLN A 871 24.07 -62.21 -13.32
N GLY A 872 23.63 -60.95 -13.24
CA GLY A 872 24.16 -59.95 -12.30
C GLY A 872 24.96 -58.76 -12.85
N GLY A 873 25.14 -58.59 -14.17
CA GLY A 873 26.14 -57.62 -14.68
C GLY A 873 25.67 -56.23 -15.12
N ILE A 874 24.63 -56.13 -15.97
CA ILE A 874 24.36 -54.88 -16.70
C ILE A 874 23.38 -54.01 -15.92
N ILE A 875 23.85 -52.85 -15.46
CA ILE A 875 23.03 -51.84 -14.77
C ILE A 875 22.48 -50.88 -15.82
N GLN A 876 21.16 -50.81 -15.96
CA GLN A 876 20.54 -49.68 -16.63
C GLN A 876 20.58 -48.50 -15.68
N SER A 877 21.19 -47.39 -16.09
CA SER A 877 21.25 -46.17 -15.30
C SER A 877 20.81 -44.99 -16.15
N SER A 878 20.06 -44.08 -15.54
CA SER A 878 19.62 -42.85 -16.16
C SER A 878 19.82 -41.71 -15.17
N SER A 879 20.47 -40.65 -15.64
CA SER A 879 20.76 -39.46 -14.84
C SER A 879 20.26 -38.21 -15.56
N CYS A 880 19.69 -37.27 -14.81
CA CYS A 880 19.32 -35.97 -15.32
C CYS A 880 19.62 -34.86 -14.32
N LYS A 881 19.84 -33.67 -14.87
CA LYS A 881 20.00 -32.43 -14.13
C LYS A 881 18.77 -31.57 -14.40
N LEU A 882 18.05 -31.19 -13.35
CA LEU A 882 16.86 -30.34 -13.43
C LEU A 882 17.05 -29.03 -12.65
N HIS A 883 16.31 -28.01 -13.05
CA HIS A 883 16.34 -26.68 -12.43
C HIS A 883 15.00 -26.38 -11.76
N LEU A 884 14.98 -26.34 -10.42
CA LEU A 884 13.74 -26.14 -9.66
C LEU A 884 13.21 -24.69 -9.74
N LYS A 885 14.03 -23.74 -10.22
CA LYS A 885 13.64 -22.32 -10.35
C LYS A 885 12.59 -22.08 -11.44
N GLU A 886 12.65 -22.85 -12.53
CA GLU A 886 11.79 -22.70 -13.71
C GLU A 886 11.06 -24.01 -14.04
N PRO A 887 10.15 -24.46 -13.15
CA PRO A 887 9.41 -25.68 -13.38
C PRO A 887 8.37 -25.49 -14.50
N TYR A 888 8.03 -26.59 -15.16
CA TYR A 888 6.92 -26.62 -16.11
C TYR A 888 5.60 -26.87 -15.38
N TYR A 889 4.76 -25.84 -15.25
CA TYR A 889 3.42 -25.97 -14.69
C TYR A 889 2.45 -26.58 -15.70
N ARG A 890 2.05 -27.84 -15.47
CA ARG A 890 1.20 -28.61 -16.37
C ARG A 890 -0.23 -28.64 -15.85
N MET A 891 -0.98 -27.57 -16.14
CA MET A 891 -2.39 -27.46 -15.77
C MET A 891 -3.26 -28.31 -16.70
N SER A 892 -3.49 -29.57 -16.35
CA SER A 892 -4.56 -30.37 -16.97
C SER A 892 -5.89 -30.04 -16.30
N GLN A 893 -6.99 -29.94 -17.06
CA GLN A 893 -8.33 -29.84 -16.45
C GLN A 893 -8.53 -31.08 -15.57
N PRO A 894 -8.77 -30.95 -14.26
CA PRO A 894 -9.00 -32.12 -13.42
C PRO A 894 -10.28 -32.80 -13.90
N GLN A 895 -10.17 -34.04 -14.40
CA GLN A 895 -11.35 -34.87 -14.54
C GLN A 895 -11.91 -35.16 -13.14
N PRO A 896 -13.21 -34.96 -12.90
CA PRO A 896 -13.81 -35.24 -11.60
C PRO A 896 -13.71 -36.73 -11.30
N TYR A 897 -13.01 -37.08 -10.21
CA TYR A 897 -13.02 -38.43 -9.68
C TYR A 897 -14.34 -38.68 -8.95
N THR A 898 -15.12 -39.64 -9.43
CA THR A 898 -16.23 -40.24 -8.70
C THR A 898 -15.66 -41.09 -7.56
N THR A 899 -15.89 -40.67 -6.33
CA THR A 899 -15.70 -41.51 -5.14
C THR A 899 -16.73 -42.64 -5.20
N ALA A 900 -16.27 -43.87 -5.31
CA ALA A 900 -17.13 -45.04 -5.11
C ALA A 900 -17.65 -45.01 -3.67
N GLN A 901 -18.94 -44.71 -3.50
CA GLN A 901 -19.68 -44.93 -2.27
C GLN A 901 -19.91 -46.43 -2.11
N ASP A 902 -19.11 -47.07 -1.26
CA ASP A 902 -19.52 -48.25 -0.53
C ASP A 902 -19.14 -48.07 0.93
N GLN A 903 -20.04 -47.45 1.70
CA GLN A 903 -20.22 -47.66 3.14
C GLN A 903 -21.54 -47.03 3.59
N GLN A 904 -22.48 -47.90 3.96
CA GLN A 904 -23.79 -47.58 4.50
C GLN A 904 -23.69 -46.73 5.79
N PRO A 905 -24.52 -45.70 5.97
CA PRO A 905 -24.58 -44.96 7.23
C PRO A 905 -25.42 -45.69 8.29
N LEU A 906 -24.84 -45.85 9.47
CA LEU A 906 -25.51 -46.27 10.71
C LEU A 906 -26.66 -45.31 11.08
N GLN A 907 -27.84 -45.89 11.29
CA GLN A 907 -29.06 -45.23 11.75
C GLN A 907 -28.88 -44.59 13.14
N LEU A 908 -29.23 -43.31 13.26
CA LEU A 908 -29.60 -42.66 14.52
C LEU A 908 -31.10 -42.37 14.47
N LEU A 909 -31.82 -42.93 15.44
CA LEU A 909 -33.28 -42.89 15.59
C LEU A 909 -33.82 -41.45 15.68
N GLN A 910 -34.95 -41.18 15.01
CA GLN A 910 -35.87 -40.10 15.37
C GLN A 910 -37.15 -40.67 16.01
N PRO A 911 -37.82 -39.93 16.92
CA PRO A 911 -39.01 -40.39 17.61
C PRO A 911 -40.26 -40.31 16.73
N GLN A 912 -41.20 -41.20 17.02
CA GLN A 912 -42.50 -41.42 16.37
C GLN A 912 -43.43 -40.20 16.41
N ASP A 913 -44.24 -40.01 15.35
CA ASP A 913 -45.72 -40.08 15.46
C ASP A 913 -46.46 -39.98 14.09
N ILE A 914 -47.14 -41.10 13.76
CA ILE A 914 -48.49 -41.36 13.16
C ILE A 914 -48.96 -40.61 11.87
N PRO A 915 -49.49 -41.34 10.86
CA PRO A 915 -49.87 -40.81 9.54
C PRO A 915 -51.37 -40.44 9.40
N ILE A 916 -51.68 -39.53 8.47
CA ILE A 916 -53.04 -39.32 7.94
C ILE A 916 -52.97 -39.37 6.40
N HIS A 917 -53.76 -40.29 5.83
CA HIS A 917 -54.08 -40.45 4.41
C HIS A 917 -55.15 -39.43 3.98
N THR A 918 -55.10 -38.96 2.73
CA THR A 918 -56.30 -38.82 1.86
C THR A 918 -55.90 -38.65 0.39
N ASP A 919 -56.61 -39.38 -0.46
CA ASP A 919 -56.59 -39.44 -1.91
C ASP A 919 -57.10 -38.16 -2.61
N ASP A 920 -56.78 -38.04 -3.92
CA ASP A 920 -57.71 -37.92 -5.07
C ASP A 920 -57.40 -36.84 -6.15
N LEU A 921 -57.32 -37.35 -7.41
CA LEU A 921 -57.85 -36.83 -8.69
C LEU A 921 -57.26 -35.51 -9.26
N GLU A 922 -57.12 -35.24 -10.57
CA GLU A 922 -57.32 -35.91 -11.87
C GLU A 922 -56.63 -35.01 -12.94
N GLU A 923 -56.28 -35.59 -14.09
CA GLU A 923 -55.85 -34.91 -15.33
C GLU A 923 -57.06 -34.23 -16.02
N PRO A 924 -56.87 -33.26 -16.96
CA PRO A 924 -56.97 -33.70 -18.37
C PRO A 924 -56.13 -32.90 -19.41
N LYS A 925 -55.84 -33.60 -20.51
CA LYS A 925 -55.27 -33.15 -21.80
C LYS A 925 -56.29 -32.45 -22.71
N LEU A 926 -55.79 -31.63 -23.65
CA LEU A 926 -56.26 -31.43 -25.05
C LEU A 926 -55.29 -30.46 -25.78
N LEU A 927 -54.37 -30.90 -26.64
CA LEU A 927 -54.46 -31.12 -28.10
C LEU A 927 -55.09 -29.97 -28.93
N GLN A 928 -54.27 -29.26 -29.72
CA GLN A 928 -54.39 -29.20 -31.20
C GLN A 928 -53.29 -28.34 -31.88
N GLN A 929 -52.53 -29.00 -32.76
CA GLN A 929 -51.78 -28.48 -33.91
C GLN A 929 -52.78 -28.22 -35.08
N PRO A 930 -52.46 -27.48 -36.19
CA PRO A 930 -51.56 -28.00 -37.24
C PRO A 930 -50.82 -27.01 -38.21
N LEU A 931 -49.77 -27.57 -38.86
CA LEU A 931 -49.28 -27.37 -40.26
C LEU A 931 -48.76 -25.96 -40.69
N GLU A 932 -47.77 -25.72 -41.57
CA GLU A 932 -47.01 -26.51 -42.56
C GLU A 932 -45.81 -25.68 -43.10
N ASN A 933 -44.75 -26.35 -43.63
CA ASN A 933 -43.79 -26.02 -44.72
C ASN A 933 -43.18 -24.59 -44.86
N SER A 934 -41.90 -24.35 -45.12
CA SER A 934 -40.87 -24.91 -46.03
C SER A 934 -39.52 -24.23 -45.67
N GLY A 935 -38.33 -24.82 -45.64
CA GLY A 935 -37.62 -25.53 -46.70
C GLY A 935 -36.69 -24.58 -47.50
N ALA A 936 -35.38 -24.55 -47.21
CA ALA A 936 -34.29 -24.40 -48.18
C ALA A 936 -32.89 -24.49 -47.51
N LEU A 937 -31.97 -25.11 -48.24
CA LEU A 937 -30.71 -25.74 -47.85
C LEU A 937 -29.57 -25.13 -48.69
N LEU A 938 -28.33 -25.32 -48.21
CA LEU A 938 -27.04 -25.37 -48.95
C LEU A 938 -26.35 -24.07 -49.38
N GLN A 939 -25.24 -23.74 -48.73
CA GLN A 939 -23.88 -24.15 -49.15
C GLN A 939 -22.91 -24.16 -47.96
#